data_AF-A0A920C495-F1
#
_entry.id   AF-A0A920C495-F1
#
_cell.length_a   1.000
_cell.length_b   1.000
_cell.length_c   1.000
_cell.angle_alpha   90.00
_cell.angle_beta   90.00
_cell.angle_gamma   90.00
#
_symmetry.space_group_name_H-M   'P 1'
#
loop_
_entity.id
_entity.type
_entity.pdbx_description
1 polymer ?
#
loop_
_entity_poly.entity_id
_entity_poly.type
_entity_poly.pdbx_seq_one_letter_code
_entity_poly.pdbx_strand_id
1 'polypeptide(L)'
;MRKLEEKQIFQLNNIIDTLLEATDHFSKLIKEKELHQSIFIFNSIVEGVTTIDNLLNRAEIKIDDIKTEKINKPLLFIAREMEKSNFSKVSEITRFSLQPQLRKLKRIFQESNGDHSNQKITIGVYLDQNNPRKSYPEARIKALVEEAKKQEANLLFFSSEDVNFETEQIKGDMYINNSWETVLSSFPNVIHNIGITPRVRQTLTERKLRRKLPFTSFGVENKLHLPKKMLQYLKFADLLVPFKMVTDESIVLDFVNKNGRAVLKPVVGRRGLNIYFIIKNKNHFIVQDDTKELRFNQSELKNWVYEIALYKGRHYMIQQYVETRTKNGEPFDIRSHVQKNAEGKWQITKIYPRIGNKKSILSNISRGGKTGDLEPFLINEFGEKGKQYNKDLKQLSLDLTQHLDKIYGLVLDELGLDITIDKTGRFWLHEVNMGPQSTYHEKERAVNTIGYAKYIAENGIYLTNSSQRLTNKGQFNARNTKLPWIELSKKTSVGMLVPEQGEDELAIACAYVAKYENVDFFYFSPKDIDYDEMFIKGYFYEDKEWIPKVVGYPDVIYDRLRLRGVKGHNTVYEELEGIPFTNEFYGNSISKLEVYDKLTETKSVDDVIIPYQKVTKPRDVFRFIERYGTVIVKPEVGSFAKGVHFIQKVRMNEYFVVDGDKETYHSEFSLSDYLRSMIKKGTFVVQRYIETRTKEGNPFDIRVHLMKDGHGEWSFVNCYPRIGVNYATISSTGNGGYIGGLEGFLNRNFNDKKVKIKQRIEEISLNIATSFEMLYNNELSELALDLAIDKNTFVYLIEVNVNKPGIIYYEFEVAKHAIPYSVYLAEFDKLERMAIIESDVSTDIE
;
A
#
# COMPACT_ATOMS: atom_id res chain seq x y z
N MET A 1 31.48 7.88 -26.96
CA MET A 1 30.24 8.62 -27.28
C MET A 1 29.13 7.62 -27.46
N ARG A 2 28.31 7.39 -26.43
CA ARG A 2 27.03 6.68 -26.62
C ARG A 2 26.14 7.62 -27.44
N LYS A 3 25.64 7.17 -28.60
CA LYS A 3 24.52 7.86 -29.26
C LYS A 3 23.39 7.89 -28.22
N LEU A 4 22.79 9.05 -27.99
CA LEU A 4 21.55 9.10 -27.21
C LEU A 4 20.56 8.08 -27.78
N GLU A 5 19.84 7.36 -26.92
CA GLU A 5 18.68 6.62 -27.39
C GLU A 5 17.67 7.64 -27.95
N GLU A 6 17.07 7.35 -29.11
CA GLU A 6 16.17 8.28 -29.81
C GLU A 6 15.00 8.73 -28.90
N LYS A 7 14.56 7.85 -28.00
CA LYS A 7 13.55 8.13 -26.97
C LYS A 7 13.98 9.21 -25.97
N GLN A 8 15.27 9.28 -25.63
CA GLN A 8 15.84 10.28 -24.72
C GLN A 8 16.00 11.65 -25.40
N ILE A 9 16.38 11.68 -26.68
CA ILE A 9 16.42 12.92 -27.50
C ILE A 9 15.01 13.50 -27.61
N PHE A 10 14.04 12.63 -27.88
CA PHE A 10 12.65 13.03 -28.01
C PHE A 10 12.09 13.60 -26.70
N GLN A 11 12.36 12.94 -25.56
CA GLN A 11 11.99 13.44 -24.23
C GLN A 11 12.63 14.81 -23.92
N LEU A 12 13.90 15.01 -24.27
CA LEU A 12 14.59 16.28 -24.10
C LEU A 12 13.93 17.39 -24.93
N ASN A 13 13.57 17.12 -26.19
CA ASN A 13 12.88 18.08 -27.05
C ASN A 13 11.52 18.51 -26.48
N ASN A 14 10.71 17.60 -25.93
CA ASN A 14 9.40 17.93 -25.37
C ASN A 14 9.49 18.75 -24.07
N ILE A 15 10.47 18.46 -23.22
CA ILE A 15 10.72 19.28 -22.03
C ILE A 15 11.16 20.68 -22.46
N ILE A 16 12.02 20.80 -23.48
CA ILE A 16 12.44 22.10 -24.02
C ILE A 16 11.26 22.88 -24.61
N ASP A 17 10.33 22.22 -25.29
CA ASP A 17 9.12 22.86 -25.85
C ASP A 17 8.17 23.34 -24.76
N THR A 18 7.94 22.51 -23.75
CA THR A 18 7.17 22.89 -22.57
C THR A 18 7.81 24.07 -21.84
N LEU A 19 9.14 24.11 -21.74
CA LEU A 19 9.87 25.23 -21.13
C LEU A 19 9.78 26.52 -21.97
N LEU A 20 9.77 26.41 -23.30
CA LEU A 20 9.57 27.56 -24.19
C LEU A 20 8.16 28.14 -24.02
N GLU A 21 7.12 27.30 -23.97
CA GLU A 21 5.75 27.74 -23.68
C GLU A 21 5.61 28.34 -22.28
N ALA A 22 6.20 27.69 -21.27
CA ALA A 22 6.18 28.19 -19.90
C ALA A 22 6.91 29.53 -19.76
N THR A 23 8.05 29.73 -20.44
CA THR A 23 8.78 31.00 -20.43
C THR A 23 8.04 32.12 -21.17
N ASP A 24 7.30 31.80 -22.24
CA ASP A 24 6.40 32.76 -22.90
C ASP A 24 5.23 33.15 -21.98
N HIS A 25 4.62 32.18 -21.30
CA HIS A 25 3.54 32.43 -20.33
C HIS A 25 4.04 33.23 -19.13
N PHE A 26 5.21 32.89 -18.59
CA PHE A 26 5.87 33.63 -17.53
C PHE A 26 6.14 35.09 -17.93
N SER A 27 6.63 35.31 -19.15
CA SER A 27 6.88 36.67 -19.67
C SER A 27 5.59 37.50 -19.74
N LYS A 28 4.46 36.87 -20.08
CA LYS A 28 3.14 37.52 -20.08
C LYS A 28 2.68 37.89 -18.66
N LEU A 29 2.79 36.98 -17.71
CA LEU A 29 2.42 37.22 -16.31
C LEU A 29 3.26 38.31 -15.64
N ILE A 30 4.57 38.35 -15.94
CA ILE A 30 5.49 39.39 -15.47
C ILE A 30 5.09 40.77 -16.04
N LYS A 31 4.64 40.83 -17.29
CA LYS A 31 4.13 42.07 -17.90
C LYS A 31 2.81 42.53 -17.28
N GLU A 32 1.96 41.59 -16.87
CA GLU A 32 0.69 41.82 -16.19
C GLU A 32 0.84 42.07 -14.67
N LYS A 33 2.07 41.96 -14.13
CA LYS A 33 2.42 42.11 -12.69
C LYS A 33 1.73 41.10 -11.76
N GLU A 34 1.38 39.92 -12.28
CA GLU A 34 0.77 38.83 -11.53
C GLU A 34 1.82 38.02 -10.75
N LEU A 35 2.32 38.56 -9.63
CA LEU A 35 3.48 38.02 -8.90
C LEU A 35 3.30 36.57 -8.43
N HIS A 36 2.17 36.23 -7.83
CA HIS A 36 1.93 34.88 -7.28
C HIS A 36 1.90 33.80 -8.37
N GLN A 37 1.25 34.10 -9.51
CA GLN A 37 1.20 33.19 -10.65
C GLN A 37 2.57 33.11 -11.35
N SER A 38 3.29 34.23 -11.42
CA SER A 38 4.64 34.29 -11.98
C SER A 38 5.62 33.43 -11.20
N ILE A 39 5.58 33.45 -9.85
CA ILE A 39 6.43 32.60 -8.99
C ILE A 39 6.15 31.11 -9.25
N PHE A 40 4.88 30.74 -9.39
CA PHE A 40 4.50 29.35 -9.65
C PHE A 40 5.03 28.86 -11.00
N ILE A 41 4.80 29.62 -12.08
CA ILE A 41 5.30 29.24 -13.42
C ILE A 41 6.84 29.27 -13.45
N PHE A 42 7.48 30.22 -12.76
CA PHE A 42 8.92 30.28 -12.66
C PHE A 42 9.52 29.05 -11.98
N ASN A 43 8.91 28.56 -10.90
CA ASN A 43 9.31 27.30 -10.26
C ASN A 43 9.19 26.12 -11.23
N SER A 44 8.10 26.03 -12.01
CA SER A 44 7.96 24.98 -13.03
C SER A 44 9.04 25.06 -14.12
N ILE A 45 9.48 26.27 -14.50
CA ILE A 45 10.59 26.47 -15.43
C ILE A 45 11.91 25.97 -14.83
N VAL A 46 12.19 26.29 -13.56
CA VAL A 46 13.40 25.83 -12.85
C VAL A 46 13.41 24.30 -12.71
N GLU A 47 12.27 23.70 -12.36
CA GLU A 47 12.12 22.24 -12.27
C GLU A 47 12.31 21.55 -13.62
N GLY A 48 11.75 22.10 -14.70
CA GLY A 48 11.92 21.55 -16.04
C GLY A 48 13.37 21.63 -16.52
N VAL A 49 14.08 22.73 -16.25
CA VAL A 49 15.53 22.84 -16.56
C VAL A 49 16.35 21.87 -15.72
N THR A 50 16.02 21.69 -14.45
CA THR A 50 16.68 20.70 -13.57
C THR A 50 16.45 19.27 -14.07
N THR A 51 15.26 19.00 -14.62
CA THR A 51 14.92 17.71 -15.24
C THR A 51 15.77 17.45 -16.48
N ILE A 52 16.00 18.45 -17.32
CA ILE A 52 16.95 18.37 -18.44
C ILE A 52 18.36 18.04 -17.94
N ASP A 53 18.85 18.75 -16.93
CA ASP A 53 20.21 18.56 -16.37
C ASP A 53 20.37 17.12 -15.81
N ASN A 54 19.35 16.62 -15.10
CA ASN A 54 19.32 15.25 -14.59
C ASN A 54 19.32 14.19 -15.71
N LEU A 55 18.57 14.43 -16.79
CA LEU A 55 18.54 13.51 -17.95
C LEU A 55 19.88 13.47 -18.67
N LEU A 56 20.53 14.63 -18.87
CA LEU A 56 21.85 14.73 -19.48
C LEU A 56 22.92 14.04 -18.63
N ASN A 57 22.87 14.20 -17.31
CA ASN A 57 23.79 13.56 -16.37
C ASN A 57 23.59 12.04 -16.31
N ARG A 58 22.34 11.55 -16.32
CA ARG A 58 22.01 10.11 -16.30
C ARG A 58 22.48 9.37 -17.55
N ALA A 59 22.50 10.04 -18.70
CA ALA A 59 22.92 9.45 -19.96
C ALA A 59 24.45 9.53 -20.21
N GLU A 60 25.24 9.98 -19.22
CA GLU A 60 26.70 10.21 -19.32
C GLU A 60 27.10 11.13 -20.49
N ILE A 61 26.21 12.07 -20.84
CA ILE A 61 26.37 12.92 -22.02
C ILE A 61 27.33 14.06 -21.71
N LYS A 62 28.60 13.91 -22.08
CA LYS A 62 29.52 15.04 -22.24
C LYS A 62 29.38 15.59 -23.67
N ILE A 63 28.41 16.47 -23.89
CA ILE A 63 28.40 17.33 -25.08
C ILE A 63 29.18 18.59 -24.71
N ASP A 64 30.38 18.76 -25.26
CA ASP A 64 31.26 19.91 -25.00
C ASP A 64 30.60 21.28 -25.29
N ASP A 65 29.48 21.28 -26.05
CA ASP A 65 28.69 22.46 -26.42
C ASP A 65 27.53 22.83 -25.47
N ILE A 66 27.09 21.93 -24.57
CA ILE A 66 26.00 22.22 -23.61
C ILE A 66 26.60 22.57 -22.25
N LYS A 67 26.84 23.86 -22.02
CA LYS A 67 27.15 24.38 -20.68
C LYS A 67 25.84 24.72 -19.98
N THR A 68 25.26 23.81 -19.18
CA THR A 68 24.03 24.06 -18.40
C THR A 68 24.15 25.27 -17.45
N GLU A 69 25.39 25.65 -17.07
CA GLU A 69 25.68 26.95 -16.44
C GLU A 69 25.13 28.17 -17.19
N LYS A 70 25.04 28.13 -18.53
CA LYS A 70 24.52 29.23 -19.36
C LYS A 70 22.99 29.38 -19.28
N ILE A 71 22.27 28.35 -18.80
CA ILE A 71 20.82 28.39 -18.55
C ILE A 71 20.56 28.65 -17.05
N ASN A 72 21.36 28.05 -16.17
CA ASN A 72 21.24 28.22 -14.72
C ASN A 72 21.56 29.65 -14.25
N LYS A 73 22.52 30.35 -14.89
CA LYS A 73 22.84 31.75 -14.58
C LYS A 73 21.64 32.69 -14.81
N PRO A 74 20.98 32.71 -15.99
CA PRO A 74 19.76 33.48 -16.21
C PRO A 74 18.66 33.21 -15.19
N LEU A 75 18.41 31.94 -14.83
CA LEU A 75 17.41 31.57 -13.82
C LEU A 75 17.74 32.18 -12.45
N LEU A 76 18.99 32.07 -12.00
CA LEU A 76 19.41 32.66 -10.72
C LEU A 76 19.25 34.19 -10.71
N PHE A 77 19.55 34.86 -11.83
CA PHE A 77 19.34 36.31 -11.93
C PHE A 77 17.86 36.70 -11.96
N ILE A 78 17.01 35.91 -12.62
CA ILE A 78 15.56 36.12 -12.59
C ILE A 78 15.04 35.99 -11.16
N ALA A 79 15.43 34.93 -10.42
CA ALA A 79 15.01 34.74 -9.03
C ALA A 79 15.37 35.93 -8.13
N ARG A 80 16.62 36.42 -8.22
CA ARG A 80 17.10 37.58 -7.44
C ARG A 80 16.35 38.88 -7.79
N GLU A 81 16.05 39.10 -9.06
CA GLU A 81 15.32 40.31 -9.47
C GLU A 81 13.81 40.20 -9.18
N MET A 82 13.25 38.99 -9.13
CA MET A 82 11.89 38.75 -8.62
C MET A 82 11.78 39.05 -7.12
N GLU A 83 12.77 38.65 -6.30
CA GLU A 83 12.83 39.01 -4.87
C GLU A 83 12.85 40.53 -4.64
N LYS A 84 13.51 41.27 -5.54
CA LYS A 84 13.55 42.74 -5.52
C LYS A 84 12.33 43.39 -6.21
N SER A 85 11.36 42.60 -6.68
CA SER A 85 10.19 43.07 -7.45
C SER A 85 10.54 43.89 -8.70
N ASN A 86 11.70 43.65 -9.32
CA ASN A 86 12.17 44.36 -10.50
C ASN A 86 11.70 43.68 -11.79
N PHE A 87 10.39 43.76 -12.06
CA PHE A 87 9.73 43.07 -13.19
C PHE A 87 10.30 43.46 -14.57
N SER A 88 10.78 44.69 -14.74
CA SER A 88 11.41 45.12 -15.99
C SER A 88 12.69 44.34 -16.25
N LYS A 89 13.51 44.13 -15.22
CA LYS A 89 14.76 43.38 -15.35
C LYS A 89 14.51 41.88 -15.49
N VAL A 90 13.50 41.34 -14.80
CA VAL A 90 13.04 39.96 -14.99
C VAL A 90 12.61 39.70 -16.44
N SER A 91 11.83 40.60 -17.03
CA SER A 91 11.39 40.48 -18.43
C SER A 91 12.56 40.56 -19.40
N GLU A 92 13.52 41.45 -19.16
CA GLU A 92 14.75 41.59 -19.95
C GLU A 92 15.58 40.29 -19.93
N ILE A 93 15.87 39.75 -18.74
CA ILE A 93 16.69 38.53 -18.60
C ILE A 93 15.98 37.31 -19.22
N THR A 94 14.67 37.20 -19.04
CA THR A 94 13.87 36.11 -19.61
C THR A 94 13.92 36.13 -21.14
N ARG A 95 13.70 37.30 -21.75
CA ARG A 95 13.61 37.45 -23.22
C ARG A 95 14.97 37.39 -23.92
N PHE A 96 15.99 38.02 -23.34
CA PHE A 96 17.29 38.18 -24.01
C PHE A 96 18.35 37.18 -23.56
N SER A 97 18.10 36.43 -22.48
CA SER A 97 19.06 35.45 -21.96
C SER A 97 18.47 34.04 -21.89
N LEU A 98 17.38 33.83 -21.16
CA LEU A 98 16.84 32.48 -20.93
C LEU A 98 16.24 31.86 -22.20
N GLN A 99 15.31 32.54 -22.87
CA GLN A 99 14.65 32.03 -24.08
C GLN A 99 15.63 31.70 -25.23
N PRO A 100 16.62 32.55 -25.56
CA PRO A 100 17.62 32.22 -26.58
C PRO A 100 18.44 30.97 -26.26
N GLN A 101 18.78 30.73 -24.99
CA GLN A 101 19.52 29.51 -24.61
C GLN A 101 18.66 28.26 -24.73
N LEU A 102 17.38 28.32 -24.34
CA LEU A 102 16.43 27.21 -24.53
C LEU A 102 16.21 26.89 -26.02
N ARG A 103 16.09 27.91 -26.88
CA ARG A 103 16.00 27.72 -28.35
C ARG A 103 17.28 27.15 -28.95
N LYS A 104 18.45 27.55 -28.44
CA LYS A 104 19.72 26.97 -28.86
C LYS A 104 19.81 25.50 -28.46
N LEU A 105 19.37 25.16 -27.24
CA LEU A 105 19.31 23.79 -26.75
C LEU A 105 18.38 22.93 -27.61
N LYS A 106 17.20 23.45 -27.97
CA LYS A 106 16.26 22.80 -28.91
C LYS A 106 16.94 22.43 -30.23
N ARG A 107 17.64 23.39 -30.84
CA ARG A 107 18.30 23.17 -32.15
C ARG A 107 19.35 22.05 -32.10
N ILE A 108 20.11 21.96 -31.01
CA ILE A 108 21.12 20.89 -30.82
C ILE A 108 20.46 19.50 -30.81
N PHE A 109 19.29 19.37 -30.18
CA PHE A 109 18.58 18.09 -30.11
C PHE A 109 17.66 17.80 -31.30
N GLN A 110 17.36 18.80 -32.14
CA GLN A 110 16.60 18.62 -33.39
C GLN A 110 17.47 18.11 -34.55
N GLU A 111 18.77 18.43 -34.58
CA GLU A 111 19.71 17.94 -35.60
C GLU A 111 20.07 16.44 -35.41
N SER A 112 19.48 15.76 -34.41
CA SER A 112 19.76 14.37 -34.02
C SER A 112 18.61 13.37 -34.25
N ASN A 113 17.43 13.82 -34.71
CA ASN A 113 16.27 12.95 -34.90
C ASN A 113 16.23 12.34 -36.31
N GLY A 114 16.36 11.01 -36.39
CA GLY A 114 15.92 10.24 -37.55
C GLY A 114 14.40 10.19 -37.65
N ASP A 115 13.90 10.17 -38.88
CA ASP A 115 12.49 10.20 -39.27
C ASP A 115 11.78 8.90 -38.86
N HIS A 116 11.13 8.87 -37.69
CA HIS A 116 10.28 7.75 -37.25
C HIS A 116 8.79 8.04 -37.51
N SER A 117 8.42 8.10 -38.78
CA SER A 117 7.03 7.97 -39.21
C SER A 117 6.86 6.63 -39.94
N ASN A 118 6.57 5.53 -39.22
CA ASN A 118 5.88 4.34 -39.80
C ASN A 118 5.60 3.15 -38.87
N GLN A 119 5.95 3.16 -37.59
CA GLN A 119 5.64 2.02 -36.71
C GLN A 119 4.30 2.22 -35.98
N LYS A 120 3.37 1.28 -36.14
CA LYS A 120 2.06 1.32 -35.45
C LYS A 120 2.24 1.32 -33.94
N ILE A 121 1.56 2.24 -33.26
CA ILE A 121 1.57 2.36 -31.80
C ILE A 121 0.78 1.22 -31.19
N THR A 122 1.38 0.51 -30.24
CA THR A 122 0.71 -0.50 -29.42
C THR A 122 0.26 0.13 -28.11
N ILE A 123 -1.06 0.12 -27.89
CA ILE A 123 -1.72 0.57 -26.67
C ILE A 123 -2.04 -0.65 -25.81
N GLY A 124 -1.48 -0.68 -24.61
CA GLY A 124 -1.76 -1.69 -23.61
C GLY A 124 -3.04 -1.38 -22.86
N VAL A 125 -4.08 -2.19 -23.00
CA VAL A 125 -5.33 -2.09 -22.25
C VAL A 125 -5.21 -2.99 -21.02
N TYR A 126 -5.03 -2.37 -19.85
CA TYR A 126 -4.53 -3.05 -18.65
C TYR A 126 -5.53 -3.03 -17.49
N LEU A 127 -5.75 -4.15 -16.82
CA LEU A 127 -6.48 -4.23 -15.55
C LEU A 127 -5.77 -5.22 -14.64
N ASP A 128 -5.36 -4.74 -13.47
CA ASP A 128 -4.54 -5.49 -12.51
C ASP A 128 -5.03 -6.92 -12.23
N GLN A 129 -6.28 -7.09 -11.78
CA GLN A 129 -6.78 -8.38 -11.30
C GLN A 129 -7.12 -9.40 -12.40
N ASN A 130 -7.42 -8.95 -13.62
CA ASN A 130 -7.80 -9.84 -14.70
C ASN A 130 -7.74 -9.15 -16.06
N ASN A 131 -7.55 -9.95 -17.12
CA ASN A 131 -7.57 -9.45 -18.47
C ASN A 131 -8.88 -8.66 -18.75
N PRO A 132 -8.80 -7.39 -19.17
CA PRO A 132 -9.98 -6.55 -19.29
C PRO A 132 -11.04 -7.04 -20.28
N ARG A 133 -10.69 -7.95 -21.20
CA ARG A 133 -11.68 -8.61 -22.07
C ARG A 133 -12.78 -9.34 -21.27
N LYS A 134 -12.47 -9.81 -20.07
CA LYS A 134 -13.42 -10.48 -19.16
C LYS A 134 -14.28 -9.48 -18.36
N SER A 135 -13.83 -8.23 -18.23
CA SER A 135 -14.42 -7.22 -17.33
C SER A 135 -15.19 -6.11 -18.05
N TYR A 136 -14.80 -5.75 -19.27
CA TYR A 136 -15.45 -4.70 -20.05
C TYR A 136 -16.72 -5.18 -20.76
N PRO A 137 -17.75 -4.31 -20.91
CA PRO A 137 -18.88 -4.61 -21.77
C PRO A 137 -18.42 -4.87 -23.21
N GLU A 138 -19.01 -5.87 -23.87
CA GLU A 138 -18.68 -6.24 -25.26
C GLU A 138 -18.74 -5.04 -26.21
N ALA A 139 -19.77 -4.19 -26.08
CA ALA A 139 -19.93 -2.98 -26.88
C ALA A 139 -18.74 -2.01 -26.76
N ARG A 140 -18.10 -1.94 -25.58
CA ARG A 140 -16.92 -1.11 -25.35
C ARG A 140 -15.68 -1.71 -25.98
N ILE A 141 -15.46 -3.02 -25.82
CA ILE A 141 -14.33 -3.72 -26.43
C ILE A 141 -14.40 -3.55 -27.96
N LYS A 142 -15.58 -3.79 -28.54
CA LYS A 142 -15.82 -3.63 -29.98
C LYS A 142 -15.53 -2.19 -30.44
N ALA A 143 -16.02 -1.19 -29.71
CA ALA A 143 -15.76 0.22 -30.03
C ALA A 143 -14.25 0.56 -30.00
N LEU A 144 -13.52 0.09 -28.99
CA LEU A 144 -12.06 0.29 -28.89
C LEU A 144 -11.31 -0.37 -30.05
N VAL A 145 -11.63 -1.62 -30.37
CA VAL A 145 -10.99 -2.36 -31.47
C VAL A 145 -11.28 -1.74 -32.84
N GLU A 146 -12.54 -1.42 -33.11
CA GLU A 146 -12.93 -0.75 -34.36
C GLU A 146 -12.22 0.60 -34.51
N GLU A 147 -12.11 1.37 -33.42
CA GLU A 147 -11.49 2.68 -33.45
C GLU A 147 -9.96 2.64 -33.51
N ALA A 148 -9.32 1.70 -32.80
CA ALA A 148 -7.88 1.44 -32.93
C ALA A 148 -7.50 1.10 -34.36
N LYS A 149 -8.31 0.28 -35.05
CA LYS A 149 -8.11 -0.02 -36.47
C LYS A 149 -8.18 1.22 -37.36
N LYS A 150 -9.12 2.15 -37.11
CA LYS A 150 -9.25 3.41 -37.87
C LYS A 150 -8.09 4.38 -37.60
N GLN A 151 -7.59 4.42 -36.37
CA GLN A 151 -6.49 5.30 -35.97
C GLN A 151 -5.11 4.65 -36.10
N GLU A 152 -5.03 3.48 -36.77
CA GLU A 152 -3.80 2.73 -37.04
C GLU A 152 -2.99 2.35 -35.79
N ALA A 153 -3.68 1.99 -34.71
CA ALA A 153 -3.09 1.51 -33.47
C ALA A 153 -3.39 0.01 -33.24
N ASN A 154 -2.51 -0.64 -32.48
CA ASN A 154 -2.70 -1.99 -31.97
C ASN A 154 -3.22 -1.93 -30.52
N LEU A 155 -4.09 -2.86 -30.13
CA LEU A 155 -4.52 -3.03 -28.74
C LEU A 155 -4.06 -4.37 -28.20
N LEU A 156 -3.37 -4.34 -27.07
CA LEU A 156 -2.94 -5.51 -26.31
C LEU A 156 -3.68 -5.51 -24.96
N PHE A 157 -4.52 -6.50 -24.70
CA PHE A 157 -5.27 -6.62 -23.45
C PHE A 157 -4.54 -7.58 -22.49
N PHE A 158 -4.25 -7.14 -21.27
CA PHE A 158 -3.47 -7.92 -20.30
C PHE A 158 -3.72 -7.50 -18.84
N SER A 159 -3.29 -8.34 -17.90
CA SER A 159 -3.36 -8.18 -16.45
C SER A 159 -1.97 -8.14 -15.80
N SER A 160 -1.89 -8.03 -14.47
CA SER A 160 -0.60 -8.05 -13.76
C SER A 160 0.16 -9.37 -13.90
N GLU A 161 -0.56 -10.49 -14.01
CA GLU A 161 0.01 -11.85 -14.09
C GLU A 161 0.67 -12.11 -15.45
N ASP A 162 0.27 -11.34 -16.47
CA ASP A 162 0.70 -11.51 -17.85
C ASP A 162 2.08 -10.87 -18.15
N VAL A 163 2.68 -10.16 -17.19
CA VAL A 163 3.85 -9.28 -17.40
C VAL A 163 5.14 -9.93 -16.94
N ASN A 164 6.08 -10.12 -17.86
CA ASN A 164 7.44 -10.53 -17.55
C ASN A 164 8.42 -9.35 -17.67
N PHE A 165 8.98 -8.91 -16.54
CA PHE A 165 9.94 -7.81 -16.50
C PHE A 165 11.38 -8.20 -16.85
N GLU A 166 11.72 -9.48 -16.81
CA GLU A 166 13.07 -9.97 -17.17
C GLU A 166 13.24 -10.00 -18.68
N THR A 167 12.23 -10.48 -19.40
CA THR A 167 12.22 -10.53 -20.87
C THR A 167 11.61 -9.28 -21.51
N GLU A 168 11.00 -8.39 -20.71
CA GLU A 168 10.22 -7.23 -21.16
C GLU A 168 9.09 -7.59 -22.14
N GLN A 169 8.46 -8.75 -21.90
CA GLN A 169 7.36 -9.29 -22.70
C GLN A 169 6.07 -9.41 -21.88
N ILE A 170 4.94 -9.40 -22.59
CA ILE A 170 3.59 -9.53 -22.03
C ILE A 170 2.85 -10.60 -22.84
N LYS A 171 2.29 -11.60 -22.14
CA LYS A 171 1.36 -12.60 -22.70
C LYS A 171 -0.04 -12.01 -22.69
N GLY A 172 -0.48 -11.43 -23.81
CA GLY A 172 -1.74 -10.68 -23.85
C GLY A 172 -2.60 -11.00 -25.07
N ASP A 173 -3.84 -10.54 -25.04
CA ASP A 173 -4.80 -10.79 -26.11
C ASP A 173 -4.85 -9.63 -27.10
N MET A 174 -4.76 -9.95 -28.39
CA MET A 174 -4.90 -9.00 -29.50
C MET A 174 -6.03 -9.42 -30.45
N TYR A 175 -6.67 -8.45 -31.11
CA TYR A 175 -7.65 -8.72 -32.15
C TYR A 175 -6.99 -8.59 -33.53
N ILE A 176 -6.70 -9.72 -34.17
CA ILE A 176 -5.94 -9.84 -35.41
C ILE A 176 -6.79 -10.62 -36.43
N ASN A 177 -6.85 -10.17 -37.69
CA ASN A 177 -7.56 -10.88 -38.76
C ASN A 177 -9.03 -11.27 -38.46
N ASN A 178 -9.74 -10.44 -37.69
CA ASN A 178 -11.11 -10.68 -37.21
C ASN A 178 -11.27 -11.80 -36.16
N SER A 179 -10.17 -12.31 -35.61
CA SER A 179 -10.13 -13.26 -34.49
C SER A 179 -9.38 -12.68 -33.30
N TRP A 180 -9.67 -13.21 -32.11
CA TRP A 180 -8.85 -12.94 -30.93
C TRP A 180 -7.73 -13.97 -30.85
N GLU A 181 -6.51 -13.50 -30.65
CA GLU A 181 -5.31 -14.32 -30.52
C GLU A 181 -4.56 -13.92 -29.26
N THR A 182 -4.10 -14.91 -28.48
CA THR A 182 -3.16 -14.68 -27.38
C THR A 182 -1.76 -14.63 -28.00
N VAL A 183 -1.03 -13.54 -27.72
CA VAL A 183 0.28 -13.28 -28.29
C VAL A 183 1.28 -12.92 -27.19
N LEU A 184 2.54 -13.26 -27.42
CA LEU A 184 3.64 -12.72 -26.65
C LEU A 184 4.13 -11.45 -27.34
N SER A 185 3.94 -10.31 -26.69
CA SER A 185 4.28 -8.98 -27.23
C SER A 185 5.32 -8.29 -26.37
N SER A 186 6.16 -7.45 -26.96
CA SER A 186 6.98 -6.52 -26.19
C SER A 186 6.10 -5.53 -25.42
N PHE A 187 6.68 -4.83 -24.45
CA PHE A 187 5.96 -3.76 -23.74
C PHE A 187 5.28 -2.75 -24.70
N PRO A 188 4.02 -2.36 -24.41
CA PRO A 188 3.30 -1.40 -25.24
C PRO A 188 3.93 -0.01 -25.14
N ASN A 189 3.67 0.84 -26.13
CA ASN A 189 4.17 2.22 -26.12
C ASN A 189 3.49 3.08 -25.04
N VAL A 190 2.26 2.73 -24.66
CA VAL A 190 1.45 3.41 -23.64
C VAL A 190 0.45 2.44 -23.02
N ILE A 191 0.13 2.63 -21.74
CA ILE A 191 -0.89 1.86 -21.04
C ILE A 191 -2.14 2.71 -20.81
N HIS A 192 -3.25 2.23 -21.35
CA HIS A 192 -4.59 2.63 -20.96
C HIS A 192 -5.08 1.73 -19.81
N ASN A 193 -4.88 2.18 -18.57
CA ASN A 193 -5.29 1.44 -17.39
C ASN A 193 -6.80 1.55 -17.14
N ILE A 194 -7.39 0.41 -16.85
CA ILE A 194 -8.81 0.23 -16.59
C ILE A 194 -9.01 0.20 -15.09
N GLY A 195 -9.82 1.13 -14.61
CA GLY A 195 -9.95 1.35 -13.18
C GLY A 195 -8.87 2.29 -12.67
N ILE A 196 -9.33 3.22 -11.86
CA ILE A 196 -8.50 4.27 -11.29
C ILE A 196 -8.11 3.76 -9.91
N THR A 197 -7.02 3.01 -9.88
CA THR A 197 -6.47 2.38 -8.67
C THR A 197 -5.62 3.42 -7.94
N PRO A 198 -6.03 3.87 -6.73
CA PRO A 198 -5.19 4.73 -5.90
C PRO A 198 -3.87 4.03 -5.60
N ARG A 199 -2.78 4.78 -5.44
CA ARG A 199 -1.44 4.24 -5.20
C ARG A 199 -1.38 3.15 -4.13
N VAL A 200 -2.09 3.35 -3.02
CA VAL A 200 -2.16 2.39 -1.89
C VAL A 200 -2.82 1.04 -2.22
N ARG A 201 -3.36 0.87 -3.42
CA ARG A 201 -3.95 -0.38 -3.91
C ARG A 201 -3.31 -0.87 -5.20
N GLN A 202 -2.26 -0.19 -5.68
CA GLN A 202 -1.55 -0.61 -6.89
C GLN A 202 -0.65 -1.79 -6.53
N THR A 203 -0.67 -2.82 -7.36
CA THR A 203 0.25 -3.95 -7.24
C THR A 203 1.68 -3.55 -7.58
N LEU A 204 2.65 -4.38 -7.19
CA LEU A 204 4.04 -4.20 -7.58
C LEU A 204 4.20 -4.11 -9.11
N THR A 205 3.48 -4.95 -9.86
CA THR A 205 3.49 -4.93 -11.34
C THR A 205 3.01 -3.59 -11.87
N GLU A 206 1.86 -3.07 -11.43
CA GLU A 206 1.39 -1.75 -11.87
C GLU A 206 2.40 -0.65 -11.55
N ARG A 207 2.98 -0.66 -10.33
CA ARG A 207 4.00 0.31 -9.92
C ARG A 207 5.25 0.25 -10.80
N LYS A 208 5.74 -0.95 -11.13
CA LYS A 208 6.88 -1.18 -12.03
C LYS A 208 6.56 -0.73 -13.46
N LEU A 209 5.38 -1.05 -14.00
CA LEU A 209 4.93 -0.61 -15.31
C LEU A 209 4.85 0.92 -15.40
N ARG A 210 4.26 1.60 -14.41
CA ARG A 210 4.12 3.07 -14.38
C ARG A 210 5.44 3.84 -14.41
N ARG A 211 6.56 3.16 -14.13
CA ARG A 211 7.92 3.75 -14.18
C ARG A 211 8.58 3.57 -15.53
N LYS A 212 8.30 2.46 -16.20
CA LYS A 212 8.87 2.14 -17.53
C LYS A 212 8.04 2.73 -18.65
N LEU A 213 6.72 2.75 -18.49
CA LEU A 213 5.75 3.03 -19.55
C LEU A 213 4.83 4.19 -19.16
N PRO A 214 4.42 5.02 -20.13
CA PRO A 214 3.47 6.09 -19.88
C PRO A 214 2.06 5.51 -19.68
N PHE A 215 1.28 6.14 -18.80
CA PHE A 215 -0.10 5.74 -18.49
C PHE A 215 -1.07 6.88 -18.85
N THR A 216 -2.27 6.54 -19.33
CA THR A 216 -3.26 7.57 -19.67
C THR A 216 -3.98 8.12 -18.44
N SER A 217 -4.24 7.31 -17.40
CA SER A 217 -5.12 7.70 -16.28
C SER A 217 -4.50 7.51 -14.89
N PHE A 218 -4.91 8.35 -13.95
CA PHE A 218 -4.39 8.39 -12.57
C PHE A 218 -5.48 8.53 -11.51
N GLY A 219 -5.22 7.90 -10.36
CA GLY A 219 -5.99 7.99 -9.12
C GLY A 219 -6.37 9.40 -8.68
N VAL A 220 -7.66 9.73 -8.56
CA VAL A 220 -8.10 10.86 -7.71
C VAL A 220 -8.79 10.33 -6.45
N GLU A 221 -8.59 11.01 -5.33
CA GLU A 221 -9.10 10.63 -4.01
C GLU A 221 -10.64 10.69 -3.89
N ASN A 222 -11.16 10.31 -2.72
CA ASN A 222 -12.58 10.11 -2.42
C ASN A 222 -13.51 11.32 -2.72
N LYS A 223 -14.83 11.09 -2.67
CA LYS A 223 -15.90 12.07 -2.97
C LYS A 223 -15.84 13.39 -2.17
N LEU A 224 -15.08 13.46 -1.07
CA LEU A 224 -14.92 14.67 -0.26
C LEU A 224 -13.67 15.47 -0.60
N HIS A 225 -12.68 14.84 -1.22
CA HIS A 225 -11.43 15.51 -1.54
C HIS A 225 -11.65 16.64 -2.54
N LEU A 226 -12.44 16.39 -3.58
CA LEU A 226 -12.75 17.38 -4.60
C LEU A 226 -13.46 18.63 -4.02
N PRO A 227 -14.57 18.52 -3.27
CA PRO A 227 -15.17 19.69 -2.64
C PRO A 227 -14.19 20.47 -1.75
N LYS A 228 -13.32 19.79 -0.98
CA LYS A 228 -12.30 20.44 -0.16
C LYS A 228 -11.29 21.23 -1.01
N LYS A 229 -10.80 20.64 -2.11
CA LYS A 229 -9.89 21.30 -3.04
C LYS A 229 -10.55 22.50 -3.72
N MET A 230 -11.79 22.37 -4.17
CA MET A 230 -12.53 23.50 -4.77
C MET A 230 -12.75 24.65 -3.78
N LEU A 231 -13.05 24.35 -2.52
CA LEU A 231 -13.15 25.37 -1.46
C LEU A 231 -11.81 26.04 -1.15
N GLN A 232 -10.69 25.33 -1.30
CA GLN A 232 -9.34 25.90 -1.10
C GLN A 232 -9.00 26.96 -2.15
N TYR A 233 -9.36 26.72 -3.41
CA TYR A 233 -9.05 27.62 -4.54
C TYR A 233 -10.18 28.60 -4.88
N LEU A 234 -11.36 28.44 -4.26
CA LEU A 234 -12.59 29.25 -4.38
C LEU A 234 -13.23 29.37 -5.78
N LYS A 235 -12.47 29.15 -6.86
CA LYS A 235 -12.99 29.14 -8.24
C LYS A 235 -13.94 27.96 -8.44
N PHE A 236 -15.16 28.23 -8.90
CA PHE A 236 -16.27 27.26 -9.07
C PHE A 236 -16.82 26.65 -7.77
N ALA A 237 -16.40 27.11 -6.59
CA ALA A 237 -16.89 26.59 -5.31
C ALA A 237 -18.39 26.86 -5.09
N ASP A 238 -18.92 27.90 -5.72
CA ASP A 238 -20.33 28.30 -5.73
C ASP A 238 -21.25 27.31 -6.49
N LEU A 239 -20.68 26.45 -7.33
CA LEU A 239 -21.41 25.35 -7.98
C LEU A 239 -21.73 24.21 -6.99
N LEU A 240 -20.96 24.06 -5.92
CA LEU A 240 -21.11 22.92 -5.00
C LEU A 240 -22.46 22.98 -4.29
N VAL A 241 -23.15 21.84 -4.28
CA VAL A 241 -24.33 21.68 -3.43
C VAL A 241 -23.90 21.76 -1.96
N PRO A 242 -24.51 22.64 -1.13
CA PRO A 242 -24.15 22.79 0.27
C PRO A 242 -24.21 21.45 1.01
N PHE A 243 -23.15 21.14 1.76
CA PHE A 243 -23.01 19.84 2.42
C PHE A 243 -22.38 19.94 3.81
N LYS A 244 -22.58 18.91 4.62
CA LYS A 244 -21.89 18.67 5.88
C LYS A 244 -21.49 17.21 6.04
N MET A 245 -20.39 16.98 6.74
CA MET A 245 -20.00 15.66 7.20
C MET A 245 -20.85 15.25 8.39
N VAL A 246 -21.32 13.99 8.39
CA VAL A 246 -22.10 13.46 9.51
C VAL A 246 -21.15 12.80 10.49
N THR A 247 -20.79 13.53 11.54
CA THR A 247 -20.00 13.02 12.68
C THR A 247 -20.86 12.63 13.87
N ASP A 248 -22.10 13.13 13.91
CA ASP A 248 -23.12 12.87 14.92
C ASP A 248 -24.51 13.08 14.30
N GLU A 249 -25.54 12.56 14.95
CA GLU A 249 -26.92 12.57 14.46
C GLU A 249 -27.54 13.97 14.49
N SER A 250 -27.05 14.85 15.37
CA SER A 250 -27.57 16.22 15.49
C SER A 250 -27.29 17.03 14.22
N ILE A 251 -26.17 16.77 13.54
CA ILE A 251 -25.86 17.40 12.25
C ILE A 251 -26.95 17.15 11.23
N VAL A 252 -27.43 15.90 11.10
CA VAL A 252 -28.49 15.56 10.15
C VAL A 252 -29.79 16.28 10.52
N LEU A 253 -30.15 16.23 11.80
CA LEU A 253 -31.36 16.85 12.31
C LEU A 253 -31.36 18.36 12.08
N ASP A 254 -30.29 19.05 12.46
CA ASP A 254 -30.14 20.51 12.34
C ASP A 254 -30.12 20.93 10.88
N PHE A 255 -29.42 20.17 10.04
CA PHE A 255 -29.35 20.45 8.61
C PHE A 255 -30.72 20.32 7.95
N VAL A 256 -31.49 19.27 8.27
CA VAL A 256 -32.86 19.10 7.75
C VAL A 256 -33.80 20.14 8.35
N ASN A 257 -33.65 20.49 9.62
CA ASN A 257 -34.46 21.54 10.27
C ASN A 257 -34.28 22.90 9.62
N LYS A 258 -33.04 23.24 9.24
CA LYS A 258 -32.69 24.49 8.57
C LYS A 258 -33.15 24.52 7.12
N ASN A 259 -32.97 23.43 6.38
CA ASN A 259 -33.16 23.41 4.93
C ASN A 259 -34.49 22.79 4.47
N GLY A 260 -35.26 22.17 5.38
CA GLY A 260 -36.54 21.50 5.10
C GLY A 260 -36.42 20.16 4.36
N ARG A 261 -35.47 20.02 3.43
CA ARG A 261 -35.18 18.80 2.68
C ARG A 261 -33.67 18.59 2.53
N ALA A 262 -33.22 17.34 2.63
CA ALA A 262 -31.82 17.00 2.46
C ALA A 262 -31.63 15.60 1.86
N VAL A 263 -30.43 15.34 1.37
CA VAL A 263 -29.98 14.05 0.83
C VAL A 263 -28.84 13.54 1.69
N LEU A 264 -29.01 12.39 2.31
CA LEU A 264 -27.99 11.68 3.09
C LEU A 264 -27.37 10.58 2.22
N LYS A 265 -26.06 10.61 2.01
CA LYS A 265 -25.35 9.69 1.12
C LYS A 265 -24.02 9.21 1.71
N PRO A 266 -23.58 7.97 1.42
CA PRO A 266 -22.28 7.48 1.88
C PRO A 266 -21.14 8.20 1.18
N VAL A 267 -20.07 8.46 1.93
CA VAL A 267 -18.82 9.06 1.41
C VAL A 267 -18.11 8.10 0.45
N VAL A 268 -18.17 6.81 0.74
CA VAL A 268 -17.61 5.73 -0.09
C VAL A 268 -18.76 4.83 -0.52
N GLY A 269 -19.12 4.86 -1.80
CA GLY A 269 -20.21 4.05 -2.35
C GLY A 269 -20.31 4.18 -3.88
N ARG A 270 -20.75 3.10 -4.54
CA ARG A 270 -20.95 3.02 -6.00
C ARG A 270 -22.45 2.86 -6.34
N ARG A 271 -22.85 3.34 -7.51
CA ARG A 271 -24.19 3.11 -8.13
C ARG A 271 -25.42 3.67 -7.40
N GLY A 272 -25.24 4.68 -6.54
CA GLY A 272 -26.38 5.37 -5.89
C GLY A 272 -27.10 4.53 -4.82
N LEU A 273 -26.48 3.47 -4.31
CA LEU A 273 -27.02 2.68 -3.21
C LEU A 273 -26.88 3.43 -1.87
N ASN A 274 -27.84 3.22 -0.97
CA ASN A 274 -27.91 3.83 0.36
C ASN A 274 -27.96 5.37 0.34
N ILE A 275 -28.65 5.94 -0.65
CA ILE A 275 -28.99 7.36 -0.67
C ILE A 275 -30.38 7.52 -0.07
N TYR A 276 -30.51 8.42 0.90
CA TYR A 276 -31.75 8.67 1.62
C TYR A 276 -32.18 10.13 1.49
N PHE A 277 -33.42 10.37 1.10
CA PHE A 277 -34.03 11.67 1.07
C PHE A 277 -34.76 11.91 2.38
N ILE A 278 -34.44 13.00 3.07
CA ILE A 278 -35.03 13.34 4.35
C ILE A 278 -35.84 14.63 4.19
N ILE A 279 -37.14 14.55 4.45
CA ILE A 279 -38.10 15.65 4.33
C ILE A 279 -38.68 15.96 5.71
N LYS A 280 -38.57 17.22 6.14
CA LYS A 280 -39.24 17.70 7.36
C LYS A 280 -40.71 17.98 7.07
N ASN A 281 -41.60 17.43 7.89
CA ASN A 281 -43.03 17.69 7.82
C ASN A 281 -43.60 17.98 9.23
N LYS A 282 -43.76 19.28 9.55
CA LYS A 282 -44.26 19.80 10.83
C LYS A 282 -43.61 19.12 12.06
N ASN A 283 -44.17 18.00 12.50
CA ASN A 283 -43.79 17.27 13.73
C ASN A 283 -43.04 15.94 13.47
N HIS A 284 -42.84 15.54 12.21
CA HIS A 284 -42.14 14.29 11.88
C HIS A 284 -41.23 14.47 10.65
N PHE A 285 -40.38 13.48 10.43
CA PHE A 285 -39.45 13.38 9.32
C PHE A 285 -39.83 12.20 8.44
N ILE A 286 -39.84 12.41 7.13
CA ILE A 286 -40.06 11.36 6.15
C ILE A 286 -38.69 11.03 5.56
N VAL A 287 -38.28 9.76 5.68
CA VAL A 287 -37.04 9.23 5.09
C VAL A 287 -37.44 8.31 3.94
N GLN A 288 -37.01 8.64 2.74
CA GLN A 288 -37.32 7.89 1.53
C GLN A 288 -36.02 7.37 0.90
N ASP A 289 -36.02 6.10 0.57
CA ASP A 289 -35.12 5.55 -0.45
C ASP A 289 -35.92 5.15 -1.69
N ASP A 290 -35.29 4.45 -2.63
CA ASP A 290 -35.90 4.08 -3.90
C ASP A 290 -36.99 2.99 -3.77
N THR A 291 -37.12 2.38 -2.60
CA THR A 291 -37.97 1.21 -2.32
C THR A 291 -38.94 1.42 -1.17
N LYS A 292 -38.60 2.30 -0.21
CA LYS A 292 -39.29 2.44 1.06
C LYS A 292 -39.44 3.90 1.45
N GLU A 293 -40.59 4.21 2.03
CA GLU A 293 -40.85 5.43 2.77
C GLU A 293 -41.01 5.07 4.25
N LEU A 294 -40.24 5.72 5.11
CA LEU A 294 -40.29 5.58 6.55
C LEU A 294 -40.63 6.93 7.18
N ARG A 295 -41.35 6.89 8.30
CA ARG A 295 -41.72 8.08 9.08
C ARG A 295 -41.09 7.97 10.45
N PHE A 296 -40.44 9.05 10.89
CA PHE A 296 -39.74 9.12 12.15
C PHE A 296 -40.12 10.38 12.91
N ASN A 297 -40.30 10.29 14.21
CA ASN A 297 -40.15 11.44 15.08
C ASN A 297 -38.67 11.81 15.24
N GLN A 298 -38.38 12.89 15.96
CA GLN A 298 -37.01 13.39 16.12
C GLN A 298 -36.06 12.37 16.76
N SER A 299 -36.50 11.66 17.81
CA SER A 299 -35.68 10.67 18.51
C SER A 299 -35.45 9.43 17.66
N GLU A 300 -36.47 8.97 16.94
CA GLU A 300 -36.38 7.84 16.01
C GLU A 300 -35.43 8.15 14.84
N LEU A 301 -35.49 9.38 14.30
CA LEU A 301 -34.58 9.77 13.22
C LEU A 301 -33.13 9.76 13.70
N LYS A 302 -32.86 10.27 14.91
CA LYS A 302 -31.51 10.22 15.49
C LYS A 302 -31.02 8.77 15.60
N ASN A 303 -31.79 7.89 16.21
CA ASN A 303 -31.42 6.47 16.35
C ASN A 303 -31.18 5.82 14.98
N TRP A 304 -32.04 6.11 14.00
CA TRP A 304 -31.87 5.60 12.64
C TRP A 304 -30.58 6.11 11.98
N VAL A 305 -30.27 7.41 12.11
CA VAL A 305 -29.00 7.98 11.61
C VAL A 305 -27.81 7.34 12.29
N TYR A 306 -27.85 7.11 13.61
CA TYR A 306 -26.79 6.41 14.32
C TYR A 306 -26.53 5.02 13.72
N GLU A 307 -27.56 4.22 13.57
CA GLU A 307 -27.47 2.84 13.03
C GLU A 307 -26.93 2.79 11.59
N ILE A 308 -27.35 3.71 10.73
CA ILE A 308 -26.98 3.65 9.31
C ILE A 308 -25.68 4.39 8.99
N ALA A 309 -25.39 5.50 9.69
CA ALA A 309 -24.34 6.43 9.33
C ALA A 309 -23.14 6.45 10.29
N LEU A 310 -23.29 6.01 11.55
CA LEU A 310 -22.25 6.13 12.58
C LEU A 310 -21.83 4.77 13.15
N TYR A 311 -22.78 3.84 13.30
CA TYR A 311 -22.52 2.50 13.79
C TYR A 311 -21.63 1.70 12.82
N LYS A 312 -20.67 0.95 13.38
CA LYS A 312 -19.63 0.17 12.66
C LYS A 312 -18.71 1.01 11.76
N GLY A 313 -18.49 2.30 12.06
CA GLY A 313 -17.48 3.12 11.38
C GLY A 313 -17.84 3.46 9.93
N ARG A 314 -19.13 3.55 9.61
CA ARG A 314 -19.59 4.05 8.30
C ARG A 314 -19.36 5.57 8.23
N HIS A 315 -19.19 6.10 7.03
CA HIS A 315 -19.00 7.53 6.80
C HIS A 315 -20.04 8.05 5.82
N TYR A 316 -20.87 8.99 6.28
CA TYR A 316 -21.90 9.64 5.47
C TYR A 316 -21.72 11.16 5.43
N MET A 317 -22.31 11.77 4.41
CA MET A 317 -22.46 13.21 4.28
C MET A 317 -23.92 13.55 4.01
N ILE A 318 -24.34 14.70 4.50
CA ILE A 318 -25.65 15.28 4.21
C ILE A 318 -25.50 16.48 3.27
N GLN A 319 -26.34 16.55 2.24
CA GLN A 319 -26.37 17.61 1.24
C GLN A 319 -27.74 18.26 1.15
N GLN A 320 -27.79 19.52 0.76
CA GLN A 320 -29.04 20.19 0.42
C GLN A 320 -29.72 19.47 -0.76
N TYR A 321 -31.03 19.27 -0.67
CA TYR A 321 -31.79 18.79 -1.82
C TYR A 321 -31.98 19.92 -2.84
N VAL A 322 -31.47 19.73 -4.06
CA VAL A 322 -31.69 20.63 -5.19
C VAL A 322 -32.90 20.13 -5.98
N GLU A 323 -33.99 20.91 -6.02
CA GLU A 323 -35.23 20.50 -6.68
C GLU A 323 -35.14 20.68 -8.20
N THR A 324 -34.70 19.63 -8.92
CA THR A 324 -34.58 19.61 -10.38
C THR A 324 -35.52 18.56 -10.98
N ARG A 325 -36.72 19.02 -11.36
CA ARG A 325 -37.75 18.21 -12.02
C ARG A 325 -38.20 18.86 -13.31
N THR A 326 -38.50 18.04 -14.32
CA THR A 326 -39.08 18.49 -15.59
C THR A 326 -40.47 19.08 -15.38
N LYS A 327 -41.03 19.76 -16.38
CA LYS A 327 -42.42 20.22 -16.42
C LYS A 327 -43.43 19.10 -16.14
N ASN A 328 -43.07 17.86 -16.47
CA ASN A 328 -43.87 16.66 -16.24
C ASN A 328 -43.66 16.03 -14.86
N GLY A 329 -42.83 16.62 -14.00
CA GLY A 329 -42.53 16.16 -12.66
C GLY A 329 -41.44 15.08 -12.56
N GLU A 330 -40.73 14.78 -13.65
CA GLU A 330 -39.69 13.74 -13.69
C GLU A 330 -38.36 14.30 -13.12
N PRO A 331 -37.66 13.63 -12.20
CA PRO A 331 -36.36 14.11 -11.73
C PRO A 331 -35.32 14.03 -12.86
N PHE A 332 -34.43 15.02 -12.94
CA PHE A 332 -33.37 15.00 -13.93
C PHE A 332 -32.03 15.53 -13.41
N ASP A 333 -30.96 15.04 -14.02
CA ASP A 333 -29.63 15.66 -14.02
C ASP A 333 -29.06 15.67 -15.43
N ILE A 334 -27.93 16.35 -15.63
CA ILE A 334 -27.21 16.43 -16.89
C ILE A 334 -25.82 15.87 -16.67
N ARG A 335 -25.49 14.82 -17.42
CA ARG A 335 -24.15 14.23 -17.47
C ARG A 335 -23.36 14.92 -18.57
N SER A 336 -22.24 15.55 -18.21
CA SER A 336 -21.23 15.99 -19.17
C SER A 336 -20.03 15.07 -19.12
N HIS A 337 -19.86 14.27 -20.18
CA HIS A 337 -18.70 13.42 -20.38
C HIS A 337 -17.65 14.16 -21.21
N VAL A 338 -16.48 14.38 -20.64
CA VAL A 338 -15.36 15.12 -21.23
C VAL A 338 -14.10 14.26 -21.23
N GLN A 339 -13.32 14.33 -22.32
CA GLN A 339 -12.08 13.59 -22.50
C GLN A 339 -11.02 14.49 -23.12
N LYS A 340 -9.75 14.20 -22.85
CA LYS A 340 -8.66 14.69 -23.70
C LYS A 340 -8.73 14.00 -25.06
N ASN A 341 -8.50 14.76 -26.11
CA ASN A 341 -8.51 14.28 -27.50
C ASN A 341 -7.10 13.91 -27.99
N ALA A 342 -6.96 13.65 -29.29
CA ALA A 342 -5.69 13.31 -29.93
C ALA A 342 -4.63 14.43 -29.91
N GLU A 343 -5.01 15.67 -29.55
CA GLU A 343 -4.08 16.78 -29.34
C GLU A 343 -3.86 17.08 -27.84
N GLY A 344 -4.29 16.18 -26.95
CA GLY A 344 -4.19 16.36 -25.50
C GLY A 344 -5.12 17.44 -24.92
N LYS A 345 -6.06 17.97 -25.71
CA LYS A 345 -6.98 19.04 -25.30
C LYS A 345 -8.31 18.48 -24.79
N TRP A 346 -8.83 19.10 -23.73
CA TRP A 346 -10.16 18.76 -23.20
C TRP A 346 -11.27 19.11 -24.18
N GLN A 347 -12.13 18.14 -24.47
CA GLN A 347 -13.35 18.34 -25.23
C GLN A 347 -14.55 17.57 -24.65
N ILE A 348 -15.76 17.97 -25.03
CA ILE A 348 -16.99 17.27 -24.67
C ILE A 348 -17.17 16.08 -25.60
N THR A 349 -17.04 14.86 -25.07
CA THR A 349 -17.37 13.62 -25.79
C THR A 349 -18.88 13.49 -25.95
N LYS A 350 -19.64 13.68 -24.86
CA LYS A 350 -21.11 13.64 -24.89
C LYS A 350 -21.67 14.41 -23.70
N ILE A 351 -22.70 15.22 -23.95
CA ILE A 351 -23.48 15.86 -22.88
C ILE A 351 -24.96 15.57 -23.08
N TYR A 352 -25.63 15.08 -22.04
CA TYR A 352 -27.00 14.59 -22.15
C TYR A 352 -27.75 14.61 -20.81
N PRO A 353 -29.07 14.90 -20.82
CA PRO A 353 -29.93 14.76 -19.66
C PRO A 353 -30.18 13.29 -19.33
N ARG A 354 -30.15 12.96 -18.04
CA ARG A 354 -30.65 11.69 -17.49
C ARG A 354 -31.96 11.99 -16.79
N ILE A 355 -33.05 11.43 -17.30
CA ILE A 355 -34.41 11.70 -16.80
C ILE A 355 -34.94 10.43 -16.14
N GLY A 356 -35.24 10.51 -14.84
CA GLY A 356 -35.80 9.41 -14.08
C GLY A 356 -37.30 9.25 -14.27
N ASN A 357 -37.85 8.15 -13.74
CA ASN A 357 -39.30 7.95 -13.70
C ASN A 357 -39.97 9.00 -12.78
N LYS A 358 -41.20 9.44 -13.10
CA LYS A 358 -42.04 10.32 -12.24
C LYS A 358 -42.16 9.85 -10.80
N LYS A 359 -42.21 8.53 -10.56
CA LYS A 359 -42.28 7.92 -9.22
C LYS A 359 -40.93 7.86 -8.50
N SER A 360 -39.83 8.11 -9.21
CA SER A 360 -38.48 8.11 -8.66
C SER A 360 -38.12 9.49 -8.09
N ILE A 361 -37.20 9.48 -7.13
CA ILE A 361 -36.55 10.69 -6.62
C ILE A 361 -35.19 10.89 -7.30
N LEU A 362 -34.59 9.81 -7.84
CA LEU A 362 -33.34 9.82 -8.60
C LEU A 362 -33.58 9.80 -10.12
N SER A 363 -32.66 10.42 -10.85
CA SER A 363 -32.56 10.51 -12.32
C SER A 363 -31.93 9.28 -12.99
N ASN A 364 -31.89 8.13 -12.31
CA ASN A 364 -31.17 6.94 -12.78
C ASN A 364 -31.84 6.28 -14.00
N ILE A 365 -31.12 6.22 -15.12
CA ILE A 365 -31.59 5.59 -16.37
C ILE A 365 -31.77 4.07 -16.22
N SER A 366 -30.88 3.40 -15.48
CA SER A 366 -30.90 1.94 -15.28
C SER A 366 -32.14 1.39 -14.55
N ARG A 367 -33.07 2.26 -14.12
CA ARG A 367 -34.32 1.90 -13.44
C ARG A 367 -35.55 2.41 -14.21
N GLY A 368 -35.50 2.33 -15.53
CA GLY A 368 -36.60 2.75 -16.42
C GLY A 368 -36.64 4.25 -16.68
N GLY A 369 -35.51 4.95 -16.52
CA GLY A 369 -35.36 6.33 -16.96
C GLY A 369 -35.08 6.43 -18.47
N LYS A 370 -35.02 7.65 -18.99
CA LYS A 370 -34.76 7.95 -20.40
C LYS A 370 -33.64 8.98 -20.54
N THR A 371 -33.06 9.05 -21.73
CA THR A 371 -32.06 10.04 -22.13
C THR A 371 -32.47 10.68 -23.45
N GLY A 372 -31.84 11.79 -23.83
CA GLY A 372 -32.08 12.49 -25.09
C GLY A 372 -30.98 13.50 -25.39
N ASP A 373 -31.21 14.36 -26.38
CA ASP A 373 -30.30 15.45 -26.71
C ASP A 373 -30.50 16.64 -25.77
N LEU A 374 -29.38 17.23 -25.33
CA LEU A 374 -29.37 18.32 -24.34
C LEU A 374 -30.15 19.55 -24.79
N GLU A 375 -29.91 20.03 -26.01
CA GLU A 375 -30.48 21.29 -26.46
C GLU A 375 -32.00 21.23 -26.64
N PRO A 376 -32.58 20.23 -27.32
CA PRO A 376 -34.03 20.06 -27.35
C PRO A 376 -34.64 19.94 -25.96
N PHE A 377 -33.97 19.21 -25.05
CA PHE A 377 -34.41 19.08 -23.65
C PHE A 377 -34.45 20.45 -22.94
N LEU A 378 -33.37 21.23 -23.01
CA LEU A 378 -33.30 22.53 -22.34
C LEU A 378 -34.29 23.53 -22.95
N ILE A 379 -34.51 23.51 -24.26
CA ILE A 379 -35.54 24.34 -24.91
C ILE A 379 -36.94 23.94 -24.42
N ASN A 380 -37.23 22.63 -24.33
CA ASN A 380 -38.50 22.15 -23.82
C ASN A 380 -38.75 22.58 -22.37
N GLU A 381 -37.74 22.50 -21.50
CA GLU A 381 -37.88 22.81 -20.07
C GLU A 381 -37.83 24.32 -19.77
N PHE A 382 -37.01 25.10 -20.49
CA PHE A 382 -36.70 26.51 -20.16
C PHE A 382 -37.04 27.52 -21.27
N GLY A 383 -37.62 27.10 -22.39
CA GLY A 383 -37.96 27.98 -23.52
C GLY A 383 -36.72 28.52 -24.23
N GLU A 384 -36.78 29.76 -24.73
CA GLU A 384 -35.65 30.39 -25.46
C GLU A 384 -34.37 30.49 -24.62
N LYS A 385 -34.47 30.61 -23.29
CA LYS A 385 -33.31 30.57 -22.39
C LYS A 385 -32.56 29.22 -22.46
N GLY A 386 -33.23 28.14 -22.85
CA GLY A 386 -32.64 26.82 -23.02
C GLY A 386 -31.46 26.79 -24.00
N LYS A 387 -31.50 27.61 -25.07
CA LYS A 387 -30.36 27.75 -26.01
C LYS A 387 -29.14 28.37 -25.35
N GLN A 388 -29.36 29.39 -24.51
CA GLN A 388 -28.29 30.03 -23.74
C GLN A 388 -27.72 29.07 -22.70
N TYR A 389 -28.57 28.38 -21.93
CA TYR A 389 -28.14 27.39 -20.95
C TYR A 389 -27.37 26.23 -21.56
N ASN A 390 -27.71 25.80 -22.78
CA ASN A 390 -26.92 24.80 -23.53
C ASN A 390 -25.49 25.27 -23.80
N LYS A 391 -25.31 26.54 -24.21
CA LYS A 391 -23.98 27.14 -24.44
C LYS A 391 -23.22 27.30 -23.13
N ASP A 392 -23.87 27.87 -22.11
CA ASP A 392 -23.26 28.11 -20.80
C ASP A 392 -22.80 26.81 -20.15
N LEU A 393 -23.62 25.76 -20.22
CA LEU A 393 -23.30 24.47 -19.64
C LEU A 393 -22.13 23.79 -20.36
N LYS A 394 -22.04 23.89 -21.68
CA LYS A 394 -20.88 23.37 -22.44
C LYS A 394 -19.59 24.09 -22.05
N GLN A 395 -19.63 25.43 -21.97
CA GLN A 395 -18.48 26.23 -21.57
C GLN A 395 -18.08 25.93 -20.12
N LEU A 396 -19.06 25.91 -19.20
CA LEU A 396 -18.86 25.59 -17.79
C LEU A 396 -18.18 24.23 -17.61
N SER A 397 -18.65 23.21 -18.32
CA SER A 397 -18.07 21.86 -18.26
C SER A 397 -16.59 21.85 -18.65
N LEU A 398 -16.22 22.55 -19.71
CA LEU A 398 -14.82 22.64 -20.14
C LEU A 398 -13.96 23.44 -19.16
N ASP A 399 -14.42 24.61 -18.72
CA ASP A 399 -13.67 25.48 -17.81
C ASP A 399 -13.46 24.84 -16.43
N LEU A 400 -14.51 24.18 -15.91
CA LEU A 400 -14.43 23.41 -14.67
C LEU A 400 -13.41 22.28 -14.84
N THR A 401 -13.49 21.52 -15.92
CA THR A 401 -12.60 20.39 -16.16
C THR A 401 -11.13 20.81 -16.26
N GLN A 402 -10.83 21.86 -17.02
CA GLN A 402 -9.48 22.42 -17.11
C GLN A 402 -8.97 22.91 -15.75
N HIS A 403 -9.85 23.48 -14.92
CA HIS A 403 -9.49 23.89 -13.57
C HIS A 403 -9.20 22.69 -12.66
N LEU A 404 -10.02 21.64 -12.72
CA LEU A 404 -9.79 20.41 -11.97
C LEU A 404 -8.49 19.73 -12.40
N ASP A 405 -8.26 19.57 -13.69
CA ASP A 405 -7.03 18.98 -14.22
C ASP A 405 -5.78 19.72 -13.71
N LYS A 406 -5.80 21.07 -13.69
CA LYS A 406 -4.73 21.89 -13.11
C LYS A 406 -4.52 21.62 -11.61
N ILE A 407 -5.59 21.50 -10.83
CA ILE A 407 -5.51 21.20 -9.38
C ILE A 407 -4.83 19.84 -9.13
N TYR A 408 -5.01 18.88 -10.03
CA TYR A 408 -4.42 17.55 -9.97
C TYR A 408 -3.11 17.42 -10.75
N GLY A 409 -2.48 18.52 -11.17
CA GLY A 409 -1.17 18.47 -11.85
C GLY A 409 -1.22 17.95 -13.29
N LEU A 410 -2.35 18.16 -13.98
CA LEU A 410 -2.59 17.83 -15.39
C LEU A 410 -2.65 16.32 -15.72
N VAL A 411 -2.85 15.48 -14.71
CA VAL A 411 -2.80 14.02 -14.83
C VAL A 411 -4.13 13.38 -15.25
N LEU A 412 -5.22 14.14 -15.37
CA LEU A 412 -6.55 13.57 -15.68
C LEU A 412 -6.73 13.41 -17.18
N ASP A 413 -7.48 12.38 -17.60
CA ASP A 413 -7.74 12.07 -19.02
C ASP A 413 -9.22 12.09 -19.38
N GLU A 414 -10.09 11.74 -18.43
CA GLU A 414 -11.54 11.68 -18.64
C GLU A 414 -12.32 12.00 -17.36
N LEU A 415 -13.39 12.79 -17.49
CA LEU A 415 -14.31 13.12 -16.40
C LEU A 415 -15.77 13.05 -16.83
N GLY A 416 -16.64 12.64 -15.91
CA GLY A 416 -18.09 12.76 -15.97
C GLY A 416 -18.57 13.72 -14.90
N LEU A 417 -19.10 14.86 -15.32
CA LEU A 417 -19.67 15.88 -14.45
C LEU A 417 -21.18 15.65 -14.32
N ASP A 418 -21.67 15.54 -13.09
CA ASP A 418 -23.10 15.41 -12.78
C ASP A 418 -23.61 16.79 -12.34
N ILE A 419 -24.28 17.48 -13.26
CA ILE A 419 -24.72 18.87 -13.09
C ILE A 419 -26.25 18.93 -13.16
N THR A 420 -26.87 19.80 -12.37
CA THR A 420 -28.29 20.13 -12.51
C THR A 420 -28.50 21.62 -12.71
N ILE A 421 -29.62 21.99 -13.33
CA ILE A 421 -30.06 23.39 -13.45
C ILE A 421 -31.40 23.55 -12.73
N ASP A 422 -31.48 24.48 -11.77
CA ASP A 422 -32.72 24.73 -11.03
C ASP A 422 -33.68 25.67 -11.77
N LYS A 423 -34.87 25.88 -11.19
CA LYS A 423 -35.93 26.74 -11.76
C LYS A 423 -35.51 28.20 -11.96
N THR A 424 -34.47 28.67 -11.26
CA THR A 424 -33.92 30.03 -11.40
C THR A 424 -32.88 30.13 -12.51
N GLY A 425 -32.44 29.00 -13.06
CA GLY A 425 -31.36 28.93 -14.04
C GLY A 425 -29.98 28.73 -13.44
N ARG A 426 -29.87 28.50 -12.12
CA ARG A 426 -28.58 28.27 -11.45
C ARG A 426 -28.10 26.83 -11.67
N PHE A 427 -26.82 26.68 -12.00
CA PHE A 427 -26.16 25.38 -12.08
C PHE A 427 -25.65 24.90 -10.72
N TRP A 428 -25.75 23.59 -10.51
CA TRP A 428 -25.27 22.90 -9.32
C TRP A 428 -24.48 21.66 -9.71
N LEU A 429 -23.29 21.50 -9.15
CA LEU A 429 -22.42 20.33 -9.32
C LEU A 429 -22.66 19.34 -8.18
N HIS A 430 -23.13 18.14 -8.52
CA HIS A 430 -23.43 17.07 -7.57
C HIS A 430 -22.25 16.13 -7.33
N GLU A 431 -21.58 15.75 -8.41
CA GLU A 431 -20.48 14.79 -8.41
C GLU A 431 -19.59 14.97 -9.65
N VAL A 432 -18.32 14.61 -9.50
CA VAL A 432 -17.39 14.42 -10.61
C VAL A 432 -16.86 13.01 -10.51
N ASN A 433 -17.02 12.25 -11.58
CA ASN A 433 -16.63 10.86 -11.67
C ASN A 433 -15.52 10.71 -12.70
N MET A 434 -14.43 10.05 -12.33
CA MET A 434 -13.46 9.62 -13.34
C MET A 434 -13.89 8.27 -13.93
N GLY A 435 -13.63 8.04 -15.21
CA GLY A 435 -14.08 6.81 -15.88
C GLY A 435 -15.61 6.63 -15.88
N PRO A 436 -16.43 7.65 -16.21
CA PRO A 436 -17.89 7.55 -16.09
C PRO A 436 -18.46 6.47 -17.01
N GLN A 437 -19.68 6.01 -16.72
CA GLN A 437 -20.38 5.07 -17.60
C GLN A 437 -20.71 5.72 -18.96
N SER A 438 -20.53 4.95 -20.04
CA SER A 438 -20.67 5.40 -21.44
C SER A 438 -21.53 4.46 -22.29
N THR A 439 -22.46 3.73 -21.67
CA THR A 439 -23.32 2.72 -22.32
C THR A 439 -23.99 3.20 -23.62
N TYR A 440 -24.28 4.49 -23.77
CA TYR A 440 -24.98 5.06 -24.93
C TYR A 440 -24.05 5.75 -25.95
N HIS A 441 -22.74 5.78 -25.72
CA HIS A 441 -21.77 6.53 -26.54
C HIS A 441 -20.35 5.93 -26.47
N GLU A 442 -20.25 4.59 -26.44
CA GLU A 442 -18.94 3.90 -26.38
C GLU A 442 -18.08 4.17 -27.62
N LYS A 443 -18.68 4.41 -28.80
CA LYS A 443 -17.96 4.74 -30.03
C LYS A 443 -17.31 6.11 -29.95
N GLU A 444 -18.07 7.14 -29.53
CA GLU A 444 -17.56 8.49 -29.34
C GLU A 444 -16.48 8.54 -28.24
N ARG A 445 -16.63 7.72 -27.20
CA ARG A 445 -15.60 7.56 -26.16
C ARG A 445 -14.31 6.98 -26.73
N ALA A 446 -14.41 5.90 -27.50
CA ALA A 446 -13.26 5.20 -28.06
C ALA A 446 -12.38 6.13 -28.92
N VAL A 447 -12.98 7.06 -29.68
CA VAL A 447 -12.25 8.04 -30.51
C VAL A 447 -11.21 8.79 -29.67
N ASN A 448 -11.64 9.32 -28.53
CA ASN A 448 -10.79 10.09 -27.63
C ASN A 448 -9.86 9.21 -26.81
N THR A 449 -10.32 8.02 -26.39
CA THR A 449 -9.48 7.07 -25.64
C THR A 449 -8.26 6.64 -26.46
N ILE A 450 -8.46 6.24 -27.71
CA ILE A 450 -7.37 5.84 -28.61
C ILE A 450 -6.51 7.05 -28.99
N GLY A 451 -7.14 8.16 -29.38
CA GLY A 451 -6.43 9.37 -29.79
C GLY A 451 -5.53 9.91 -28.69
N TYR A 452 -6.01 10.00 -27.46
CA TYR A 452 -5.21 10.48 -26.34
C TYR A 452 -4.09 9.50 -25.94
N ALA A 453 -4.34 8.18 -26.01
CA ALA A 453 -3.28 7.20 -25.77
C ALA A 453 -2.15 7.36 -26.81
N LYS A 454 -2.48 7.52 -28.09
CA LYS A 454 -1.49 7.84 -29.13
C LYS A 454 -0.76 9.14 -28.83
N TYR A 455 -1.47 10.22 -28.48
CA TYR A 455 -0.86 11.49 -28.09
C TYR A 455 0.18 11.31 -26.98
N ILE A 456 -0.15 10.56 -25.93
CA ILE A 456 0.76 10.27 -24.82
C ILE A 456 1.98 9.47 -25.29
N ALA A 457 1.78 8.44 -26.13
CA ALA A 457 2.85 7.61 -26.67
C ALA A 457 3.78 8.41 -27.58
N GLU A 458 3.21 9.13 -28.53
CA GLU A 458 3.92 9.96 -29.52
C GLU A 458 4.68 11.08 -28.85
N ASN A 459 4.16 11.68 -27.77
CA ASN A 459 4.80 12.76 -27.04
C ASN A 459 5.59 12.29 -25.79
N GLY A 460 5.71 10.98 -25.56
CA GLY A 460 6.49 10.42 -24.46
C GLY A 460 6.13 11.01 -23.09
N ILE A 461 4.85 11.28 -22.85
CA ILE A 461 4.40 12.02 -21.66
C ILE A 461 4.30 11.06 -20.46
N TYR A 462 5.21 11.22 -19.51
CA TYR A 462 5.19 10.50 -18.23
C TYR A 462 4.51 11.35 -17.16
N LEU A 463 3.21 11.13 -17.00
CA LEU A 463 2.44 11.73 -15.92
C LEU A 463 2.72 10.98 -14.60
N THR A 464 2.80 11.69 -13.49
CA THR A 464 2.94 11.08 -12.15
C THR A 464 1.89 11.65 -11.22
N ASN A 465 1.31 10.80 -10.37
CA ASN A 465 0.33 11.25 -9.38
C ASN A 465 1.04 11.91 -8.19
N SER A 466 1.58 13.11 -8.41
CA SER A 466 2.29 13.89 -7.39
C SER A 466 1.41 14.22 -6.18
N SER A 467 0.08 14.21 -6.34
CA SER A 467 -0.88 14.34 -5.24
C SER A 467 -1.02 13.11 -4.35
N GLN A 468 -0.51 11.94 -4.75
CA GLN A 468 -0.56 10.68 -3.98
C GLN A 468 0.82 10.21 -3.49
N ARG A 469 1.79 11.12 -3.34
CA ARG A 469 3.11 10.78 -2.78
C ARG A 469 2.95 10.28 -1.34
N LEU A 470 3.51 9.10 -1.07
CA LEU A 470 3.59 8.52 0.27
C LEU A 470 4.80 9.09 1.03
N THR A 471 4.91 10.42 1.09
CA THR A 471 6.00 11.05 1.85
C THR A 471 5.55 11.30 3.28
N ASN A 472 5.90 10.38 4.17
CA ASN A 472 5.83 10.62 5.61
C ASN A 472 6.94 11.60 6.01
N LYS A 473 6.73 12.35 7.10
CA LYS A 473 7.75 13.24 7.65
C LYS A 473 8.99 12.42 8.04
N GLY A 474 10.14 12.72 7.43
CA GLY A 474 11.40 12.01 7.66
C GLY A 474 11.62 10.76 6.79
N GLN A 475 10.74 10.49 5.82
CA GLN A 475 10.96 9.45 4.81
C GLN A 475 12.13 9.82 3.89
N PHE A 476 12.95 8.84 3.54
CA PHE A 476 14.00 9.00 2.53
C PHE A 476 13.42 9.44 1.18
N ASN A 477 14.15 10.30 0.49
CA ASN A 477 13.81 10.79 -0.83
C ASN A 477 15.04 10.74 -1.73
N ALA A 478 15.00 9.86 -2.73
CA ALA A 478 16.10 9.62 -3.65
C ALA A 478 16.32 10.79 -4.63
N ARG A 479 15.33 11.68 -4.82
CA ARG A 479 15.44 12.81 -5.76
C ARG A 479 16.27 13.97 -5.23
N ASN A 480 16.33 14.17 -3.91
CA ASN A 480 17.04 15.29 -3.28
C ASN A 480 18.24 14.84 -2.42
N THR A 481 18.56 13.55 -2.45
CA THR A 481 19.69 12.99 -1.72
C THR A 481 21.02 13.37 -2.35
N LYS A 482 22.04 13.51 -1.50
CA LYS A 482 23.46 13.63 -1.91
C LYS A 482 24.23 12.32 -1.72
N LEU A 483 23.54 11.26 -1.32
CA LEU A 483 24.16 9.95 -1.09
C LEU A 483 24.65 9.35 -2.41
N PRO A 484 25.77 8.61 -2.38
CA PRO A 484 26.24 7.90 -3.57
C PRO A 484 25.26 6.79 -3.97
N TRP A 485 25.15 6.55 -5.27
CA TRP A 485 24.37 5.46 -5.84
C TRP A 485 25.24 4.22 -5.97
N ILE A 486 24.65 3.05 -5.73
CA ILE A 486 25.31 1.77 -5.96
C ILE A 486 24.44 0.89 -6.85
N GLU A 487 25.06 0.33 -7.88
CA GLU A 487 24.45 -0.72 -8.68
C GLU A 487 24.76 -2.05 -8.00
N LEU A 488 23.72 -2.83 -7.69
CA LEU A 488 23.90 -4.19 -7.18
C LEU A 488 24.65 -5.00 -8.24
N SER A 489 25.53 -5.88 -7.79
CA SER A 489 26.19 -6.80 -8.70
C SER A 489 25.16 -7.75 -9.32
N LYS A 490 25.52 -8.51 -10.36
CA LYS A 490 24.64 -9.56 -10.92
C LYS A 490 24.39 -10.74 -9.96
N LYS A 491 24.84 -10.64 -8.70
CA LYS A 491 24.72 -11.67 -7.67
C LYS A 491 23.42 -11.44 -6.89
N THR A 492 23.04 -12.42 -6.08
CA THR A 492 21.91 -12.26 -5.15
C THR A 492 22.16 -11.12 -4.19
N SER A 493 21.12 -10.33 -3.93
CA SER A 493 21.12 -9.21 -3.00
C SER A 493 20.15 -9.45 -1.83
N VAL A 494 20.65 -9.29 -0.61
CA VAL A 494 19.91 -9.49 0.65
C VAL A 494 19.72 -8.14 1.34
N GLY A 495 18.46 -7.74 1.51
CA GLY A 495 18.10 -6.55 2.29
C GLY A 495 17.57 -6.93 3.67
N MET A 496 18.25 -6.53 4.74
CA MET A 496 17.80 -6.75 6.11
C MET A 496 16.88 -5.63 6.56
N LEU A 497 15.60 -5.95 6.80
CA LEU A 497 14.59 -4.99 7.24
C LEU A 497 14.57 -4.89 8.77
N VAL A 498 14.85 -3.70 9.31
CA VAL A 498 14.97 -3.44 10.77
C VAL A 498 14.07 -2.30 11.28
N PRO A 499 13.68 -2.28 12.57
CA PRO A 499 12.77 -1.25 13.12
C PRO A 499 13.33 0.18 13.17
N GLU A 500 14.54 0.41 13.69
CA GLU A 500 15.24 1.70 13.71
C GLU A 500 16.77 1.52 13.62
N GLN A 501 17.49 2.58 13.28
CA GLN A 501 18.95 2.57 13.08
C GLN A 501 19.71 2.55 14.42
N GLY A 502 20.72 1.69 14.52
CA GLY A 502 21.66 1.55 15.64
C GLY A 502 22.73 0.51 15.31
N GLU A 503 23.83 0.47 16.08
CA GLU A 503 24.83 -0.60 15.95
C GLU A 503 24.19 -1.95 16.32
N ASP A 504 23.74 -2.67 15.30
CA ASP A 504 23.21 -4.02 15.42
C ASP A 504 24.35 -5.02 15.16
N GLU A 505 24.83 -5.68 16.21
CA GLU A 505 25.86 -6.71 16.14
C GLU A 505 25.48 -7.83 15.16
N LEU A 506 24.19 -8.14 15.01
CA LEU A 506 23.71 -9.09 14.01
C LEU A 506 23.88 -8.56 12.59
N ALA A 507 23.57 -7.29 12.32
CA ALA A 507 23.76 -6.72 10.99
C ALA A 507 25.25 -6.77 10.57
N ILE A 508 26.16 -6.54 11.53
CA ILE A 508 27.61 -6.65 11.31
C ILE A 508 27.98 -8.10 10.98
N ALA A 509 27.51 -9.06 11.78
CA ALA A 509 27.72 -10.48 11.54
C ALA A 509 27.20 -10.92 10.16
N CYS A 510 25.98 -10.49 9.80
CA CYS A 510 25.38 -10.73 8.50
C CYS A 510 26.23 -10.15 7.35
N ALA A 511 26.79 -8.95 7.50
CA ALA A 511 27.67 -8.38 6.49
C ALA A 511 28.96 -9.20 6.29
N TYR A 512 29.55 -9.72 7.37
CA TYR A 512 30.72 -10.60 7.27
C TYR A 512 30.38 -11.93 6.56
N VAL A 513 29.27 -12.56 6.93
CA VAL A 513 28.82 -13.81 6.29
C VAL A 513 28.45 -13.55 4.83
N ALA A 514 27.73 -12.47 4.50
CA ALA A 514 27.41 -12.11 3.12
C ALA A 514 28.65 -11.92 2.25
N LYS A 515 29.72 -11.33 2.79
CA LYS A 515 31.00 -11.23 2.08
C LYS A 515 31.61 -12.61 1.80
N TYR A 516 31.49 -13.56 2.73
CA TYR A 516 31.97 -14.94 2.56
C TYR A 516 31.11 -15.70 1.53
N GLU A 517 29.79 -15.56 1.60
CA GLU A 517 28.83 -16.17 0.67
C GLU A 517 28.78 -15.47 -0.70
N ASN A 518 29.56 -14.40 -0.90
CA ASN A 518 29.62 -13.63 -2.14
C ASN A 518 28.26 -13.01 -2.55
N VAL A 519 27.57 -12.41 -1.58
CA VAL A 519 26.22 -11.81 -1.70
C VAL A 519 26.27 -10.31 -1.42
N ASP A 520 25.48 -9.52 -2.13
CA ASP A 520 25.33 -8.09 -1.81
C ASP A 520 24.41 -7.92 -0.61
N PHE A 521 24.90 -7.28 0.46
CA PHE A 521 24.13 -7.13 1.71
C PHE A 521 24.06 -5.68 2.16
N PHE A 522 22.86 -5.27 2.57
CA PHE A 522 22.61 -3.99 3.23
C PHE A 522 21.43 -4.12 4.19
N TYR A 523 21.39 -3.30 5.24
CA TYR A 523 20.18 -3.16 6.05
C TYR A 523 19.48 -1.83 5.76
N PHE A 524 18.19 -1.78 6.10
CA PHE A 524 17.38 -0.57 5.99
C PHE A 524 16.17 -0.63 6.92
N SER A 525 15.61 0.54 7.26
CA SER A 525 14.35 0.65 8.00
C SER A 525 13.19 1.06 7.09
N PRO A 526 11.92 0.94 7.53
CA PRO A 526 10.79 1.44 6.76
C PRO A 526 10.89 2.90 6.35
N LYS A 527 11.59 3.75 7.13
CA LYS A 527 11.80 5.19 6.82
C LYS A 527 12.82 5.42 5.71
N ASP A 528 13.65 4.41 5.40
CA ASP A 528 14.71 4.49 4.41
C ASP A 528 14.23 4.16 2.97
N ILE A 529 12.95 3.78 2.81
CA ILE A 529 12.38 3.41 1.51
C ILE A 529 11.80 4.65 0.82
N ASP A 530 12.29 4.98 -0.37
CA ASP A 530 11.59 5.89 -1.26
C ASP A 530 10.52 5.12 -2.03
N TYR A 531 9.29 5.13 -1.52
CA TYR A 531 8.12 4.51 -2.15
C TYR A 531 7.85 5.05 -3.56
N ASP A 532 8.24 6.30 -3.84
CA ASP A 532 8.04 6.96 -5.13
C ASP A 532 8.97 6.39 -6.20
N GLU A 533 10.24 6.23 -5.84
CA GLU A 533 11.30 5.82 -6.75
C GLU A 533 11.68 4.33 -6.63
N MET A 534 11.15 3.56 -5.67
CA MET A 534 11.60 2.21 -5.24
C MET A 534 13.13 2.14 -5.12
N PHE A 535 13.68 3.14 -4.44
CA PHE A 535 15.05 3.07 -3.97
C PHE A 535 15.04 2.99 -2.46
N ILE A 536 16.08 2.39 -1.92
CA ILE A 536 16.30 2.26 -0.50
C ILE A 536 17.58 3.03 -0.19
N LYS A 537 17.54 3.81 0.89
CA LYS A 537 18.76 4.23 1.57
C LYS A 537 19.31 3.02 2.35
N GLY A 538 20.12 2.22 1.68
CA GLY A 538 20.74 1.03 2.24
C GLY A 538 22.03 1.38 2.99
N TYR A 539 22.31 0.68 4.08
CA TYR A 539 23.55 0.81 4.84
C TYR A 539 24.46 -0.38 4.54
N PHE A 540 25.63 -0.10 3.96
CA PHE A 540 26.63 -1.09 3.57
C PHE A 540 27.79 -1.08 4.57
N TYR A 541 28.27 -2.25 4.98
CA TYR A 541 29.37 -2.35 5.93
C TYR A 541 30.72 -2.33 5.21
N GLU A 542 31.40 -1.19 5.27
CA GLU A 542 32.66 -0.91 4.56
C GLU A 542 33.66 -0.31 5.54
N ASP A 543 34.90 -0.82 5.55
CA ASP A 543 35.98 -0.33 6.43
C ASP A 543 35.60 -0.25 7.93
N LYS A 544 34.75 -1.18 8.38
CA LYS A 544 34.19 -1.27 9.74
C LYS A 544 33.18 -0.17 10.10
N GLU A 545 32.65 0.53 9.09
CA GLU A 545 31.63 1.55 9.25
C GLU A 545 30.41 1.26 8.38
N TRP A 546 29.25 1.75 8.80
CA TRP A 546 28.01 1.66 8.02
C TRP A 546 27.89 2.87 7.09
N ILE A 547 28.09 2.65 5.79
CA ILE A 547 28.05 3.69 4.77
C ILE A 547 26.68 3.70 4.09
N PRO A 548 25.90 4.80 4.19
CA PRO A 548 24.62 4.91 3.52
C PRO A 548 24.79 5.16 2.01
N LYS A 549 24.12 4.35 1.19
CA LYS A 549 24.08 4.47 -0.28
C LYS A 549 22.65 4.32 -0.79
N VAL A 550 22.39 4.82 -1.99
CA VAL A 550 21.10 4.63 -2.67
C VAL A 550 21.17 3.36 -3.51
N VAL A 551 20.26 2.42 -3.27
CA VAL A 551 20.23 1.10 -3.91
C VAL A 551 18.80 0.74 -4.33
N GLY A 552 18.65 -0.13 -5.34
CA GLY A 552 17.36 -0.71 -5.70
C GLY A 552 16.81 -1.67 -4.64
N TYR A 553 15.63 -2.23 -4.89
CA TYR A 553 15.07 -3.27 -4.04
C TYR A 553 15.91 -4.56 -4.14
N PRO A 554 16.09 -5.30 -3.02
CA PRO A 554 16.87 -6.53 -3.01
C PRO A 554 16.10 -7.71 -3.63
N ASP A 555 16.80 -8.81 -3.89
CA ASP A 555 16.21 -10.07 -4.35
C ASP A 555 15.48 -10.82 -3.23
N VAL A 556 15.87 -10.60 -1.97
CA VAL A 556 15.27 -11.26 -0.80
C VAL A 556 15.34 -10.37 0.44
N ILE A 557 14.32 -10.46 1.29
CA ILE A 557 14.23 -9.71 2.55
C ILE A 557 14.54 -10.59 3.75
N TYR A 558 15.59 -10.24 4.49
CA TYR A 558 15.80 -10.76 5.84
C TYR A 558 14.95 -9.93 6.83
N ASP A 559 13.77 -10.44 7.21
CA ASP A 559 12.81 -9.69 8.02
C ASP A 559 13.15 -9.75 9.52
N ARG A 560 13.85 -8.72 10.00
CA ARG A 560 14.05 -8.47 11.43
C ARG A 560 13.12 -7.41 11.98
N LEU A 561 12.17 -6.91 11.19
CA LEU A 561 11.08 -6.06 11.66
C LEU A 561 10.01 -6.92 12.36
N ARG A 562 9.58 -8.04 11.75
CA ARG A 562 8.58 -8.99 12.26
C ARG A 562 7.33 -8.33 12.88
N LEU A 563 6.73 -7.40 12.12
CA LEU A 563 5.51 -6.68 12.48
C LEU A 563 4.40 -6.90 11.44
N ARG A 564 4.45 -8.01 10.69
CA ARG A 564 3.44 -8.34 9.68
C ARG A 564 2.06 -8.49 10.33
N GLY A 565 1.04 -7.83 9.76
CA GLY A 565 -0.32 -7.81 10.31
C GLY A 565 -0.50 -6.87 11.51
N VAL A 566 0.54 -6.18 11.97
CA VAL A 566 0.45 -5.20 13.05
C VAL A 566 0.02 -3.83 12.51
N LYS A 567 -0.99 -3.24 13.16
CA LYS A 567 -1.53 -1.93 12.77
C LYS A 567 -0.41 -0.88 12.72
N GLY A 568 -0.26 -0.23 11.56
CA GLY A 568 0.75 0.80 11.30
C GLY A 568 1.99 0.33 10.53
N HIS A 569 2.17 -0.98 10.35
CA HIS A 569 3.33 -1.55 9.64
C HIS A 569 2.98 -2.25 8.31
N ASN A 570 1.69 -2.44 8.00
CA ASN A 570 1.29 -3.15 6.77
C ASN A 570 1.83 -2.50 5.49
N THR A 571 1.93 -1.17 5.44
CA THR A 571 2.38 -0.45 4.22
C THR A 571 3.79 -0.81 3.77
N VAL A 572 4.71 -1.14 4.67
CA VAL A 572 6.06 -1.59 4.25
C VAL A 572 6.02 -3.01 3.69
N TYR A 573 5.20 -3.89 4.24
CA TYR A 573 5.02 -5.24 3.72
C TYR A 573 4.28 -5.25 2.36
N GLU A 574 3.27 -4.40 2.20
CA GLU A 574 2.58 -4.16 0.92
C GLU A 574 3.51 -3.55 -0.15
N GLU A 575 4.48 -2.73 0.26
CA GLU A 575 5.48 -2.18 -0.67
C GLU A 575 6.44 -3.24 -1.19
N LEU A 576 6.89 -4.13 -0.30
CA LEU A 576 7.88 -5.16 -0.59
C LEU A 576 7.22 -6.48 -1.06
N GLU A 577 5.90 -6.50 -1.24
CA GLU A 577 5.14 -7.64 -1.75
C GLU A 577 5.69 -8.10 -3.11
N GLY A 578 5.97 -9.40 -3.25
CA GLY A 578 6.59 -10.00 -4.45
C GLY A 578 8.12 -10.11 -4.39
N ILE A 579 8.74 -9.70 -3.29
CA ILE A 579 10.11 -10.09 -2.93
C ILE A 579 9.99 -11.18 -1.86
N PRO A 580 10.68 -12.34 -1.96
CA PRO A 580 10.63 -13.38 -0.94
C PRO A 580 11.10 -12.84 0.42
N PHE A 581 10.39 -13.22 1.47
CA PHE A 581 10.73 -12.89 2.85
C PHE A 581 11.25 -14.15 3.54
N THR A 582 12.35 -14.02 4.28
CA THR A 582 12.83 -15.11 5.14
C THR A 582 11.77 -15.61 6.13
N ASN A 583 10.75 -14.83 6.48
CA ASN A 583 9.68 -15.30 7.36
C ASN A 583 8.40 -14.50 7.10
N GLU A 584 7.27 -15.19 7.10
CA GLU A 584 5.97 -14.62 6.80
C GLU A 584 4.96 -14.78 7.94
N PHE A 585 5.44 -15.13 9.14
CA PHE A 585 4.58 -15.30 10.30
C PHE A 585 3.82 -14.00 10.64
N TYR A 586 2.51 -14.11 10.85
CA TYR A 586 1.62 -12.98 11.14
C TYR A 586 1.49 -12.73 12.65
N GLY A 587 1.67 -11.46 13.04
CA GLY A 587 1.46 -10.98 14.40
C GLY A 587 2.71 -11.04 15.30
N ASN A 588 2.61 -10.40 16.46
CA ASN A 588 3.76 -10.20 17.36
C ASN A 588 3.91 -11.29 18.44
N SER A 589 2.87 -12.03 18.75
CA SER A 589 2.86 -13.02 19.83
C SER A 589 1.78 -14.06 19.55
N ILE A 590 2.08 -15.31 19.89
CA ILE A 590 1.17 -16.44 19.73
C ILE A 590 0.60 -16.88 21.09
N SER A 591 -0.64 -17.36 21.12
CA SER A 591 -1.22 -17.94 22.33
C SER A 591 -0.50 -19.25 22.67
N LYS A 592 -0.03 -19.38 23.91
CA LYS A 592 0.59 -20.62 24.40
C LYS A 592 -0.39 -21.80 24.33
N LEU A 593 -1.69 -21.55 24.57
CA LEU A 593 -2.72 -22.58 24.45
C LEU A 593 -2.88 -23.04 23.01
N GLU A 594 -2.97 -22.10 22.07
CA GLU A 594 -3.07 -22.44 20.64
C GLU A 594 -1.90 -23.30 20.18
N VAL A 595 -0.68 -22.95 20.60
CA VAL A 595 0.53 -23.74 20.30
C VAL A 595 0.41 -25.17 20.84
N TYR A 596 0.05 -25.34 22.11
CA TYR A 596 -0.04 -26.68 22.68
C TYR A 596 -1.18 -27.49 22.08
N ASP A 597 -2.35 -26.88 21.84
CA ASP A 597 -3.51 -27.54 21.24
C ASP A 597 -3.14 -28.06 19.85
N LYS A 598 -2.55 -27.22 19.00
CA LYS A 598 -2.09 -27.60 17.66
C LYS A 598 -0.99 -28.66 17.68
N LEU A 599 0.01 -28.55 18.56
CA LEU A 599 1.06 -29.56 18.66
C LEU A 599 0.49 -30.92 19.10
N THR A 600 -0.49 -30.93 20.01
CA THR A 600 -1.15 -32.17 20.48
C THR A 600 -1.97 -32.83 19.35
N GLU A 601 -2.51 -32.06 18.40
CA GLU A 601 -3.22 -32.62 17.24
C GLU A 601 -2.32 -33.48 16.34
N THR A 602 -1.01 -33.19 16.30
CA THR A 602 -0.05 -33.94 15.48
C THR A 602 0.27 -35.34 16.04
N LYS A 603 0.00 -35.58 17.33
CA LYS A 603 0.36 -36.79 18.10
C LYS A 603 1.85 -37.17 18.13
N SER A 604 2.70 -36.50 17.35
CA SER A 604 4.14 -36.80 17.21
C SER A 604 4.97 -36.30 18.39
N VAL A 605 4.42 -35.38 19.19
CA VAL A 605 5.11 -34.70 20.31
C VAL A 605 4.33 -34.79 21.63
N ASP A 606 3.31 -35.65 21.73
CA ASP A 606 2.45 -35.76 22.92
C ASP A 606 3.24 -36.14 24.19
N ASP A 607 4.32 -36.91 24.05
CA ASP A 607 5.14 -37.37 25.16
C ASP A 607 6.00 -36.27 25.79
N VAL A 608 6.17 -35.13 25.10
CA VAL A 608 6.96 -33.99 25.55
C VAL A 608 6.10 -32.82 26.05
N ILE A 609 4.80 -32.81 25.74
CA ILE A 609 3.90 -31.74 26.20
C ILE A 609 3.63 -31.88 27.70
N ILE A 610 3.91 -30.82 28.44
CA ILE A 610 3.58 -30.74 29.86
C ILE A 610 2.06 -30.70 30.00
N PRO A 611 1.43 -31.55 30.83
CA PRO A 611 0.00 -31.48 31.07
C PRO A 611 -0.44 -30.06 31.41
N TYR A 612 -1.41 -29.54 30.66
CA TYR A 612 -1.83 -28.15 30.72
C TYR A 612 -3.36 -28.01 30.68
N GLN A 613 -3.87 -26.86 31.12
CA GLN A 613 -5.27 -26.50 30.99
C GLN A 613 -5.45 -24.99 31.03
N LYS A 614 -6.38 -24.45 30.23
CA LYS A 614 -6.89 -23.09 30.39
C LYS A 614 -7.53 -22.88 31.77
N VAL A 615 -7.15 -21.81 32.46
CA VAL A 615 -7.72 -21.44 33.75
C VAL A 615 -8.90 -20.50 33.53
N THR A 616 -10.10 -20.98 33.86
CA THR A 616 -11.34 -20.20 33.81
C THR A 616 -11.88 -19.88 35.20
N LYS A 617 -11.56 -20.74 36.18
CA LYS A 617 -11.96 -20.62 37.58
C LYS A 617 -10.90 -21.21 38.51
N PRO A 618 -10.84 -20.81 39.80
CA PRO A 618 -9.86 -21.36 40.74
C PRO A 618 -9.84 -22.89 40.82
N ARG A 619 -11.01 -23.54 40.66
CA ARG A 619 -11.13 -25.00 40.70
C ARG A 619 -10.29 -25.71 39.63
N ASP A 620 -10.03 -25.06 38.49
CA ASP A 620 -9.16 -25.61 37.44
C ASP A 620 -7.73 -25.80 37.96
N VAL A 621 -7.21 -24.82 38.70
CA VAL A 621 -5.89 -24.87 39.33
C VAL A 621 -5.87 -25.87 40.48
N PHE A 622 -6.90 -25.87 41.34
CA PHE A 622 -6.99 -26.84 42.44
C PHE A 622 -7.00 -28.28 41.95
N ARG A 623 -7.68 -28.59 40.85
CA ARG A 623 -7.66 -29.95 40.26
C ARG A 623 -6.25 -30.37 39.83
N PHE A 624 -5.47 -29.45 39.28
CA PHE A 624 -4.07 -29.70 38.93
C PHE A 624 -3.20 -29.88 40.19
N ILE A 625 -3.43 -29.09 41.24
CA ILE A 625 -2.72 -29.24 42.52
C ILE A 625 -3.07 -30.58 43.19
N GLU A 626 -4.34 -30.98 43.19
CA GLU A 626 -4.80 -32.29 43.71
C GLU A 626 -4.12 -33.45 42.97
N ARG A 627 -3.96 -33.33 41.64
CA ARG A 627 -3.36 -34.38 40.80
C ARG A 627 -1.84 -34.43 40.84
N TYR A 628 -1.17 -33.28 40.89
CA TYR A 628 0.28 -33.16 40.68
C TYR A 628 1.05 -32.63 41.88
N GLY A 629 0.37 -32.13 42.92
CA GLY A 629 0.95 -31.53 44.12
C GLY A 629 1.54 -30.13 43.90
N THR A 630 2.24 -29.92 42.79
CA THR A 630 2.91 -28.66 42.44
C THR A 630 2.60 -28.26 41.00
N VAL A 631 2.28 -26.98 40.78
CA VAL A 631 1.81 -26.45 39.49
C VAL A 631 2.43 -25.09 39.20
N ILE A 632 2.47 -24.74 37.91
CA ILE A 632 2.75 -23.39 37.41
C ILE A 632 1.46 -22.81 36.82
N VAL A 633 1.14 -21.57 37.14
CA VAL A 633 0.09 -20.80 36.47
C VAL A 633 0.74 -19.61 35.76
N LYS A 634 0.57 -19.51 34.44
CA LYS A 634 1.21 -18.47 33.61
C LYS A 634 0.22 -17.81 32.65
N PRO A 635 0.45 -16.57 32.21
CA PRO A 635 -0.46 -15.90 31.28
C PRO A 635 -0.50 -16.61 29.93
N GLU A 636 -1.64 -16.54 29.22
CA GLU A 636 -1.81 -17.13 27.89
C GLU A 636 -0.90 -16.47 26.84
N VAL A 637 -0.80 -15.13 26.89
CA VAL A 637 0.01 -14.29 26.00
C VAL A 637 0.91 -13.40 26.85
N GLY A 638 2.19 -13.30 26.47
CA GLY A 638 3.18 -12.46 27.15
C GLY A 638 4.58 -13.07 27.14
N SER A 639 5.59 -12.21 27.28
CA SER A 639 7.02 -12.54 27.30
C SER A 639 7.67 -12.19 28.66
N PHE A 640 8.83 -12.78 28.95
CA PHE A 640 9.72 -12.46 30.09
C PHE A 640 9.21 -12.78 31.50
N ALA A 641 8.56 -13.93 31.71
CA ALA A 641 8.20 -14.49 33.03
C ALA A 641 7.30 -13.62 33.95
N LYS A 642 6.84 -12.44 33.50
CA LYS A 642 5.90 -11.60 34.26
C LYS A 642 4.55 -12.31 34.38
N GLY A 643 4.07 -12.47 35.62
CA GLY A 643 2.79 -13.13 35.92
C GLY A 643 2.85 -14.66 35.94
N VAL A 644 4.05 -15.26 36.07
CA VAL A 644 4.21 -16.69 36.33
C VAL A 644 4.13 -16.94 37.83
N HIS A 645 3.25 -17.85 38.22
CA HIS A 645 2.97 -18.20 39.61
C HIS A 645 3.30 -19.68 39.86
N PHE A 646 4.20 -19.94 40.80
CA PHE A 646 4.47 -21.29 41.30
C PHE A 646 3.57 -21.57 42.51
N ILE A 647 2.90 -22.73 42.51
CA ILE A 647 1.97 -23.11 43.60
C ILE A 647 2.22 -24.55 44.01
N GLN A 648 2.54 -24.78 45.29
CA GLN A 648 2.79 -26.09 45.88
C GLN A 648 1.85 -26.34 47.06
N LYS A 649 1.24 -27.53 47.11
CA LYS A 649 0.53 -27.98 48.32
C LYS A 649 1.54 -28.51 49.34
N VAL A 650 1.61 -27.86 50.50
CA VAL A 650 2.54 -28.24 51.58
C VAL A 650 1.92 -29.31 52.47
N ARG A 651 0.68 -29.07 52.92
CA ARG A 651 -0.13 -30.01 53.70
C ARG A 651 -1.61 -29.68 53.54
N MET A 652 -2.48 -30.33 54.32
CA MET A 652 -3.91 -30.08 54.23
C MET A 652 -4.23 -28.61 54.55
N ASN A 653 -4.93 -27.94 53.63
CA ASN A 653 -5.31 -26.51 53.70
C ASN A 653 -4.13 -25.52 53.80
N GLU A 654 -2.94 -25.87 53.31
CA GLU A 654 -1.79 -24.96 53.28
C GLU A 654 -1.04 -25.07 51.94
N TYR A 655 -0.94 -23.93 51.25
CA TYR A 655 -0.38 -23.80 49.91
C TYR A 655 0.71 -22.73 49.89
N PHE A 656 1.87 -23.07 49.36
CA PHE A 656 2.97 -22.15 49.14
C PHE A 656 2.87 -21.56 47.72
N VAL A 657 2.92 -20.23 47.61
CA VAL A 657 2.77 -19.48 46.36
C VAL A 657 3.96 -18.54 46.18
N VAL A 658 4.60 -18.60 45.02
CA VAL A 658 5.65 -17.69 44.60
C VAL A 658 5.20 -16.90 43.37
N ASP A 659 5.28 -15.57 43.45
CA ASP A 659 4.99 -14.60 42.37
C ASP A 659 6.15 -13.61 42.25
N GLY A 660 6.99 -13.79 41.22
CA GLY A 660 8.27 -13.09 41.13
C GLY A 660 9.17 -13.45 42.32
N ASP A 661 9.57 -12.44 43.10
CA ASP A 661 10.38 -12.59 44.32
C ASP A 661 9.52 -12.70 45.59
N LYS A 662 8.18 -12.66 45.46
CA LYS A 662 7.26 -12.66 46.59
C LYS A 662 6.85 -14.08 46.94
N GLU A 663 7.21 -14.51 48.14
CA GLU A 663 6.83 -15.80 48.72
C GLU A 663 5.69 -15.63 49.73
N THR A 664 4.64 -16.42 49.61
CA THR A 664 3.47 -16.35 50.49
C THR A 664 2.87 -17.73 50.77
N TYR A 665 2.26 -17.88 51.95
CA TYR A 665 1.47 -19.05 52.30
C TYR A 665 -0.02 -18.70 52.31
N HIS A 666 -0.84 -19.61 51.80
CA HIS A 666 -2.28 -19.44 51.66
C HIS A 666 -3.03 -20.65 52.21
N SER A 667 -4.19 -20.37 52.81
CA SER A 667 -5.24 -21.38 53.00
C SER A 667 -5.94 -21.66 51.67
N GLU A 668 -6.76 -22.71 51.58
CA GLU A 668 -7.58 -22.95 50.39
C GLU A 668 -8.48 -21.75 50.05
N PHE A 669 -9.06 -21.12 51.10
CA PHE A 669 -9.90 -19.93 50.94
C PHE A 669 -9.11 -18.74 50.39
N SER A 670 -7.97 -18.40 51.00
CA SER A 670 -7.16 -17.26 50.56
C SER A 670 -6.51 -17.49 49.20
N LEU A 671 -6.13 -18.74 48.87
CA LEU A 671 -5.64 -19.10 47.53
C LEU A 671 -6.75 -18.95 46.48
N SER A 672 -7.99 -19.33 46.81
CA SER A 672 -9.14 -19.17 45.90
C SER A 672 -9.36 -17.70 45.55
N ASP A 673 -9.28 -16.80 46.54
CA ASP A 673 -9.41 -15.35 46.31
C ASP A 673 -8.21 -14.76 45.54
N TYR A 674 -7.00 -15.23 45.84
CA TYR A 674 -5.80 -14.91 45.07
C TYR A 674 -5.99 -15.26 43.58
N LEU A 675 -6.40 -16.49 43.29
CA LEU A 675 -6.65 -16.98 41.93
C LEU A 675 -7.78 -16.21 41.24
N ARG A 676 -8.88 -15.90 41.93
CA ARG A 676 -9.96 -15.05 41.38
C ARG A 676 -9.44 -13.68 41.00
N SER A 677 -8.60 -13.07 41.83
CA SER A 677 -8.02 -11.75 41.57
C SER A 677 -7.10 -11.76 40.35
N MET A 678 -6.35 -12.84 40.18
CA MET A 678 -5.45 -13.07 39.05
C MET A 678 -6.25 -13.28 37.75
N ILE A 679 -7.25 -14.19 37.75
CA ILE A 679 -8.11 -14.49 36.58
C ILE A 679 -8.85 -13.24 36.08
N LYS A 680 -9.21 -12.29 36.97
CA LYS A 680 -9.82 -11.02 36.56
C LYS A 680 -8.90 -10.13 35.72
N LYS A 681 -7.58 -10.32 35.79
CA LYS A 681 -6.58 -9.49 35.11
C LYS A 681 -6.21 -10.00 33.72
N GLY A 682 -6.60 -11.22 33.34
CA GLY A 682 -6.27 -11.80 32.05
C GLY A 682 -6.52 -13.30 31.97
N THR A 683 -6.14 -13.90 30.84
CA THR A 683 -6.24 -15.35 30.64
C THR A 683 -4.97 -16.05 31.07
N PHE A 684 -5.12 -17.20 31.76
CA PHE A 684 -4.00 -17.99 32.29
C PHE A 684 -4.11 -19.46 31.87
N VAL A 685 -2.97 -20.14 31.94
CA VAL A 685 -2.79 -21.57 31.74
C VAL A 685 -2.19 -22.15 33.01
N VAL A 686 -2.74 -23.25 33.52
CA VAL A 686 -2.14 -24.06 34.57
C VAL A 686 -1.40 -25.23 33.93
N GLN A 687 -0.20 -25.52 34.41
CA GLN A 687 0.64 -26.63 33.98
C GLN A 687 1.17 -27.42 35.17
N ARG A 688 1.40 -28.72 34.98
CA ARG A 688 2.20 -29.51 35.92
C ARG A 688 3.58 -28.88 36.06
N TYR A 689 4.05 -28.68 37.29
CA TYR A 689 5.42 -28.24 37.51
C TYR A 689 6.39 -29.39 37.19
N ILE A 690 7.37 -29.11 36.32
CA ILE A 690 8.49 -30.02 36.05
C ILE A 690 9.69 -29.51 36.84
N GLU A 691 10.19 -30.35 37.73
CA GLU A 691 11.32 -30.00 38.60
C GLU A 691 12.63 -30.05 37.80
N THR A 692 13.07 -28.87 37.35
CA THR A 692 14.35 -28.65 36.68
C THR A 692 15.31 -27.92 37.61
N ARG A 693 16.25 -28.66 38.21
CA ARG A 693 17.20 -28.13 39.21
C ARG A 693 18.61 -28.66 38.96
N THR A 694 19.61 -27.77 39.02
CA THR A 694 21.02 -28.18 38.99
C THR A 694 21.37 -28.97 40.26
N LYS A 695 22.56 -29.58 40.30
CA LYS A 695 23.07 -30.25 41.51
C LYS A 695 23.09 -29.34 42.74
N GLU A 696 23.30 -28.04 42.52
CA GLU A 696 23.34 -27.00 43.55
C GLU A 696 21.93 -26.46 43.90
N GLY A 697 20.87 -26.96 43.25
CA GLY A 697 19.49 -26.55 43.53
C GLY A 697 19.01 -25.33 42.74
N ASN A 698 19.75 -24.87 41.72
CA ASN A 698 19.35 -23.72 40.92
C ASN A 698 18.36 -24.12 39.81
N PRO A 699 17.30 -23.34 39.52
CA PRO A 699 16.41 -23.57 38.38
C PRO A 699 17.15 -23.48 37.05
N PHE A 700 16.75 -24.29 36.07
CA PHE A 700 17.21 -24.11 34.70
C PHE A 700 16.17 -24.53 33.64
N ASP A 701 16.36 -24.04 32.43
CA ASP A 701 15.80 -24.61 31.20
C ASP A 701 16.90 -24.74 30.14
N ILE A 702 16.65 -25.50 29.08
CA ILE A 702 17.50 -25.55 27.89
C ILE A 702 16.83 -24.75 26.79
N ARG A 703 17.48 -23.66 26.38
CA ARG A 703 17.10 -22.89 25.19
C ARG A 703 17.70 -23.58 23.96
N VAL A 704 16.85 -23.90 22.99
CA VAL A 704 17.25 -24.39 21.66
C VAL A 704 16.81 -23.34 20.64
N HIS A 705 17.72 -22.82 19.83
CA HIS A 705 17.43 -21.90 18.73
C HIS A 705 17.67 -22.64 17.42
N LEU A 706 16.62 -22.74 16.61
CA LEU A 706 16.60 -23.39 15.32
C LEU A 706 16.31 -22.37 14.21
N MET A 707 16.99 -22.53 13.07
CA MET A 707 16.72 -21.77 11.85
C MET A 707 16.77 -22.69 10.65
N LYS A 708 16.11 -22.29 9.55
CA LYS A 708 16.38 -22.91 8.25
C LYS A 708 17.77 -22.54 7.77
N ASP A 709 18.47 -23.50 7.19
CA ASP A 709 19.79 -23.32 6.60
C ASP A 709 19.73 -23.00 5.09
N GLY A 710 20.88 -23.00 4.42
CA GLY A 710 20.97 -22.78 2.97
C GLY A 710 20.37 -23.90 2.09
N HIS A 711 19.82 -24.95 2.68
CA HIS A 711 19.06 -25.99 1.99
C HIS A 711 17.56 -25.92 2.30
N GLY A 712 17.13 -24.94 3.10
CA GLY A 712 15.75 -24.82 3.55
C GLY A 712 15.38 -25.79 4.68
N GLU A 713 16.36 -26.47 5.29
CA GLU A 713 16.14 -27.47 6.34
C GLU A 713 16.38 -26.89 7.74
N TRP A 714 15.60 -27.36 8.73
CA TRP A 714 15.77 -26.94 10.12
C TRP A 714 17.09 -27.43 10.70
N SER A 715 17.88 -26.48 11.24
CA SER A 715 19.20 -26.74 11.81
C SER A 715 19.43 -25.93 13.10
N PHE A 716 20.38 -26.40 13.92
CA PHE A 716 20.69 -25.82 15.23
C PHE A 716 21.61 -24.61 15.10
N VAL A 717 21.08 -23.44 15.46
CA VAL A 717 21.87 -22.21 15.60
C VAL A 717 22.62 -22.21 16.93
N ASN A 718 21.90 -22.50 18.02
CA ASN A 718 22.50 -22.57 19.35
C ASN A 718 21.64 -23.43 20.28
N CYS A 719 22.27 -24.07 21.26
CA CYS A 719 21.60 -24.84 22.29
C CYS A 719 22.34 -24.67 23.61
N TYR A 720 21.69 -24.06 24.60
CA TYR A 720 22.35 -23.67 25.84
C TYR A 720 21.40 -23.67 27.05
N PRO A 721 21.88 -24.06 28.25
CA PRO A 721 21.14 -23.88 29.49
C PRO A 721 21.02 -22.40 29.87
N ARG A 722 19.85 -22.03 30.39
CA ARG A 722 19.61 -20.78 31.13
C ARG A 722 19.40 -21.13 32.59
N ILE A 723 20.26 -20.63 33.47
CA ILE A 723 20.24 -20.93 34.91
C ILE A 723 19.74 -19.70 35.67
N GLY A 724 18.64 -19.86 36.40
CA GLY A 724 18.04 -18.84 37.26
C GLY A 724 18.56 -18.90 38.69
N VAL A 725 18.15 -17.92 39.50
CA VAL A 725 18.55 -17.80 40.92
C VAL A 725 17.38 -17.99 41.92
N ASN A 726 16.11 -17.96 41.48
CA ASN A 726 14.92 -18.01 42.35
C ASN A 726 13.93 -19.15 41.96
N TYR A 727 13.06 -19.58 42.89
CA TYR A 727 12.20 -20.79 42.74
C TYR A 727 11.27 -20.81 41.52
N ALA A 728 10.79 -19.66 41.03
CA ALA A 728 9.73 -19.59 40.02
C ALA A 728 10.13 -18.96 38.68
N THR A 729 11.23 -18.21 38.61
CA THR A 729 11.58 -17.43 37.42
C THR A 729 13.01 -17.69 36.97
N ILE A 730 13.15 -18.13 35.72
CA ILE A 730 14.42 -18.09 35.00
C ILE A 730 14.54 -16.65 34.51
N SER A 731 15.20 -15.81 35.30
CA SER A 731 15.44 -14.41 34.96
C SER A 731 16.26 -14.33 33.66
N SER A 732 15.93 -13.38 32.79
CA SER A 732 16.76 -13.08 31.62
C SER A 732 18.19 -12.75 32.05
N THR A 733 19.17 -12.96 31.18
CA THR A 733 20.59 -12.64 31.42
C THR A 733 20.82 -11.22 31.96
N GLY A 734 20.00 -10.24 31.56
CA GLY A 734 20.02 -8.87 32.10
C GLY A 734 19.56 -8.70 33.57
N ASN A 735 18.96 -9.74 34.18
CA ASN A 735 18.42 -9.75 35.54
C ASN A 735 19.09 -10.84 36.41
N GLY A 736 20.37 -11.16 36.13
CA GLY A 736 21.19 -12.04 36.99
C GLY A 736 21.12 -13.55 36.69
N GLY A 737 20.52 -13.96 35.57
CA GLY A 737 20.59 -15.35 35.07
C GLY A 737 21.89 -15.65 34.31
N TYR A 738 22.38 -16.89 34.36
CA TYR A 738 23.61 -17.32 33.71
C TYR A 738 23.34 -18.20 32.49
N ILE A 739 24.15 -18.05 31.44
CA ILE A 739 24.20 -18.98 30.30
C ILE A 739 25.50 -19.79 30.36
N GLY A 740 25.51 -20.98 29.79
CA GLY A 740 26.71 -21.82 29.71
C GLY A 740 26.68 -22.76 28.51
N GLY A 741 27.76 -23.49 28.27
CA GLY A 741 27.80 -24.51 27.23
C GLY A 741 26.98 -25.75 27.63
N LEU A 742 26.14 -26.26 26.71
CA LEU A 742 25.30 -27.42 26.96
C LEU A 742 26.10 -28.65 27.40
N GLU A 743 27.23 -28.94 26.75
CA GLU A 743 28.01 -30.14 27.04
C GLU A 743 28.57 -30.13 28.46
N GLY A 744 29.21 -29.02 28.87
CA GLY A 744 29.73 -28.85 30.22
C GLY A 744 28.60 -28.91 31.27
N PHE A 745 27.45 -28.33 30.97
CA PHE A 745 26.28 -28.37 31.83
C PHE A 745 25.71 -29.78 32.00
N LEU A 746 25.53 -30.52 30.90
CA LEU A 746 25.04 -31.90 30.93
C LEU A 746 26.04 -32.83 31.63
N ASN A 747 27.34 -32.64 31.40
CA ASN A 747 28.38 -33.39 32.09
C ASN A 747 28.33 -33.16 33.61
N ARG A 748 28.21 -31.89 34.04
CA ARG A 748 28.12 -31.54 35.46
C ARG A 748 26.86 -32.11 36.12
N ASN A 749 25.70 -31.99 35.49
CA ASN A 749 24.42 -32.30 36.13
C ASN A 749 23.95 -33.75 35.93
N PHE A 750 24.26 -34.38 34.79
CA PHE A 750 23.72 -35.68 34.38
C PHE A 750 24.78 -36.75 34.05
N ASN A 751 26.07 -36.39 34.05
CA ASN A 751 27.23 -37.27 33.85
C ASN A 751 27.01 -38.35 32.77
N ASP A 752 26.76 -39.60 33.18
CA ASP A 752 26.66 -40.79 32.32
C ASP A 752 25.50 -40.73 31.33
N LYS A 753 24.49 -39.89 31.58
CA LYS A 753 23.30 -39.77 30.72
C LYS A 753 23.40 -38.63 29.68
N LYS A 754 24.50 -37.87 29.65
CA LYS A 754 24.63 -36.66 28.82
C LYS A 754 24.39 -36.90 27.33
N VAL A 755 24.91 -38.00 26.77
CA VAL A 755 24.80 -38.32 25.33
C VAL A 755 23.35 -38.58 24.96
N LYS A 756 22.66 -39.41 25.77
CA LYS A 756 21.25 -39.75 25.56
C LYS A 756 20.34 -38.52 25.67
N ILE A 757 20.59 -37.66 26.67
CA ILE A 757 19.81 -36.42 26.85
C ILE A 757 20.02 -35.46 25.68
N LYS A 758 21.27 -35.27 25.25
CA LYS A 758 21.61 -34.41 24.11
C LYS A 758 20.90 -34.89 22.83
N GLN A 759 21.02 -36.17 22.51
CA GLN A 759 20.33 -36.78 21.35
C GLN A 759 18.80 -36.59 21.44
N ARG A 760 18.23 -36.76 22.64
CA ARG A 760 16.78 -36.59 22.84
C ARG A 760 16.35 -35.13 22.66
N ILE A 761 17.15 -34.17 23.14
CA ILE A 761 16.91 -32.74 22.90
C ILE A 761 16.94 -32.45 21.40
N GLU A 762 17.94 -32.96 20.69
CA GLU A 762 18.10 -32.73 19.25
C GLU A 762 16.90 -33.30 18.46
N GLU A 763 16.56 -34.57 18.69
CA GLU A 763 15.43 -35.26 18.06
C GLU A 763 14.10 -34.54 18.30
N ILE A 764 13.78 -34.22 19.56
CA ILE A 764 12.53 -33.54 19.91
C ILE A 764 12.47 -32.14 19.28
N SER A 765 13.58 -31.41 19.29
CA SER A 765 13.60 -30.03 18.81
C SER A 765 13.31 -29.95 17.32
N LEU A 766 13.93 -30.83 16.52
CA LEU A 766 13.64 -30.95 15.09
C LEU A 766 12.21 -31.41 14.84
N ASN A 767 11.72 -32.41 15.59
CA ASN A 767 10.34 -32.89 15.44
C ASN A 767 9.31 -31.80 15.75
N ILE A 768 9.54 -30.99 16.80
CA ILE A 768 8.68 -29.84 17.13
C ILE A 768 8.76 -28.80 16.02
N ALA A 769 9.95 -28.46 15.51
CA ALA A 769 10.11 -27.47 14.45
C ALA A 769 9.33 -27.84 13.18
N THR A 770 9.54 -29.07 12.69
CA THR A 770 8.85 -29.59 11.50
C THR A 770 7.35 -29.69 11.72
N SER A 771 6.91 -30.20 12.88
CA SER A 771 5.47 -30.29 13.19
C SER A 771 4.84 -28.92 13.30
N PHE A 772 5.54 -27.95 13.91
CA PHE A 772 5.06 -26.59 14.09
C PHE A 772 4.93 -25.87 12.74
N GLU A 773 5.91 -26.01 11.84
CA GLU A 773 5.82 -25.48 10.49
C GLU A 773 4.59 -26.01 9.74
N MET A 774 4.33 -27.32 9.78
CA MET A 774 3.16 -27.93 9.12
C MET A 774 1.80 -27.41 9.64
N LEU A 775 1.76 -26.87 10.85
CA LEU A 775 0.53 -26.37 11.50
C LEU A 775 0.18 -24.93 11.10
N TYR A 776 1.07 -24.21 10.41
CA TYR A 776 0.87 -22.84 9.97
C TYR A 776 1.10 -22.73 8.46
N ASN A 777 0.14 -22.17 7.74
CA ASN A 777 0.22 -21.97 6.28
C ASN A 777 1.22 -20.88 5.83
N ASN A 778 2.09 -20.38 6.71
CA ASN A 778 3.02 -19.29 6.40
C ASN A 778 4.46 -19.79 6.54
N GLU A 779 5.37 -19.26 5.71
CA GLU A 779 6.79 -19.61 5.80
C GLU A 779 7.39 -19.23 7.16
N LEU A 780 7.85 -20.26 7.88
CA LEU A 780 8.57 -20.13 9.14
C LEU A 780 10.02 -20.58 8.95
N SER A 781 10.96 -19.76 9.42
CA SER A 781 12.41 -20.00 9.23
C SER A 781 13.23 -19.89 10.49
N GLU A 782 12.60 -19.53 11.61
CA GLU A 782 13.29 -19.27 12.87
C GLU A 782 12.34 -19.59 14.03
N LEU A 783 12.82 -20.36 14.99
CA LEU A 783 12.11 -20.64 16.23
C LEU A 783 13.07 -20.91 17.37
N ALA A 784 12.62 -20.64 18.59
CA ALA A 784 13.35 -21.01 19.78
C ALA A 784 12.46 -21.76 20.78
N LEU A 785 12.96 -22.90 21.25
CA LEU A 785 12.30 -23.78 22.19
C LEU A 785 12.92 -23.63 23.57
N ASP A 786 12.07 -23.59 24.57
CA ASP A 786 12.48 -23.67 25.97
C ASP A 786 12.11 -25.06 26.48
N LEU A 787 13.10 -25.85 26.89
CA LEU A 787 12.92 -27.25 27.28
C LEU A 787 13.25 -27.47 28.75
N ALA A 788 12.46 -28.31 29.42
CA ALA A 788 12.72 -28.79 30.77
C ALA A 788 13.35 -30.19 30.72
N ILE A 789 14.25 -30.49 31.66
CA ILE A 789 14.78 -31.83 31.89
C ILE A 789 14.48 -32.23 33.34
N ASP A 790 13.63 -33.23 33.54
CA ASP A 790 13.29 -33.70 34.88
C ASP A 790 14.39 -34.58 35.51
N LYS A 791 14.24 -34.91 36.80
CA LYS A 791 15.16 -35.80 37.53
C LYS A 791 15.30 -37.20 36.94
N ASN A 792 14.31 -37.66 36.17
CA ASN A 792 14.31 -38.95 35.50
C ASN A 792 14.89 -38.85 34.07
N THR A 793 15.39 -37.68 33.68
CA THR A 793 15.97 -37.35 32.37
C THR A 793 14.98 -37.32 31.21
N PHE A 794 13.68 -37.17 31.50
CA PHE A 794 12.67 -36.87 30.49
C PHE A 794 12.73 -35.40 30.11
N VAL A 795 12.57 -35.14 28.81
CA VAL A 795 12.59 -33.80 28.22
C VAL A 795 11.16 -33.36 27.95
N TYR A 796 10.82 -32.12 28.34
CA TYR A 796 9.50 -31.56 28.16
C TYR A 796 9.56 -30.18 27.51
N LEU A 797 8.56 -29.86 26.68
CA LEU A 797 8.42 -28.54 26.07
C LEU A 797 7.80 -27.55 27.07
N ILE A 798 8.52 -26.48 27.39
CA ILE A 798 8.04 -25.36 28.21
C ILE A 798 7.36 -24.31 27.32
N GLU A 799 8.00 -23.88 26.24
CA GLU A 799 7.52 -22.79 25.38
C GLU A 799 8.14 -22.84 23.98
N VAL A 800 7.37 -22.40 22.98
CA VAL A 800 7.83 -22.15 21.60
C VAL A 800 7.80 -20.65 21.35
N ASN A 801 8.93 -20.09 20.93
CA ASN A 801 9.09 -18.67 20.61
C ASN A 801 9.33 -18.50 19.11
N VAL A 802 8.40 -17.83 18.43
CA VAL A 802 8.42 -17.66 16.96
C VAL A 802 8.78 -16.24 16.51
N ASN A 803 8.74 -15.26 17.42
CA ASN A 803 8.98 -13.86 17.09
C ASN A 803 10.30 -13.36 17.71
N LYS A 804 11.36 -13.34 16.89
CA LYS A 804 12.71 -12.86 17.23
C LYS A 804 13.24 -13.42 18.56
N PRO A 805 13.69 -14.69 18.58
CA PRO A 805 14.52 -15.19 19.67
C PRO A 805 15.63 -14.18 20.03
N GLY A 806 15.94 -14.04 21.31
CA GLY A 806 17.05 -13.20 21.75
C GLY A 806 18.38 -13.88 21.44
N ILE A 807 19.28 -13.18 20.78
CA ILE A 807 20.50 -13.75 20.15
C ILE A 807 21.82 -13.28 20.75
N ILE A 808 21.74 -12.60 21.90
CA ILE A 808 22.88 -11.95 22.53
C ILE A 808 24.01 -12.97 22.72
N TYR A 809 25.22 -12.64 22.25
CA TYR A 809 26.48 -13.41 22.31
C TYR A 809 26.70 -14.49 21.23
N TYR A 810 25.79 -14.65 20.27
CA TYR A 810 25.95 -15.64 19.18
C TYR A 810 25.36 -15.19 17.85
N GLU A 811 25.39 -13.88 17.60
CA GLU A 811 24.93 -13.20 16.39
C GLU A 811 25.56 -13.79 15.11
N PHE A 812 26.83 -14.21 15.19
CA PHE A 812 27.53 -14.83 14.06
C PHE A 812 26.95 -16.19 13.67
N GLU A 813 26.51 -17.00 14.64
CA GLU A 813 25.86 -18.27 14.33
C GLU A 813 24.49 -18.05 13.69
N VAL A 814 23.76 -17.00 14.08
CA VAL A 814 22.50 -16.60 13.44
C VAL A 814 22.77 -16.16 11.99
N ALA A 815 23.78 -15.32 11.77
CA ALA A 815 24.15 -14.84 10.45
C ALA A 815 24.52 -15.97 9.48
N LYS A 816 25.23 -17.01 9.97
CA LYS A 816 25.60 -18.22 9.20
C LYS A 816 24.39 -19.05 8.73
N HIS A 817 23.22 -18.85 9.31
CA HIS A 817 21.98 -19.47 8.84
C HIS A 817 21.16 -18.48 8.01
N ALA A 818 21.01 -17.24 8.51
CA ALA A 818 20.18 -16.22 7.90
C ALA A 818 20.59 -15.88 6.47
N ILE A 819 21.88 -15.70 6.20
CA ILE A 819 22.36 -15.31 4.87
C ILE A 819 22.23 -16.47 3.87
N PRO A 820 22.75 -17.68 4.12
CA PRO A 820 22.55 -18.80 3.21
C PRO A 820 21.08 -19.13 2.94
N TYR A 821 20.22 -19.09 3.97
CA TYR A 821 18.78 -19.31 3.77
C TYR A 821 18.13 -18.21 2.91
N SER A 822 18.58 -16.96 3.06
CA SER A 822 18.11 -15.87 2.19
C SER A 822 18.49 -16.14 0.73
N VAL A 823 19.71 -16.63 0.47
CA VAL A 823 20.15 -17.01 -0.88
C VAL A 823 19.29 -18.15 -1.43
N TYR A 824 19.07 -19.19 -0.64
CA TYR A 824 18.20 -20.32 -1.00
C TYR A 824 16.80 -19.84 -1.43
N LEU A 825 16.17 -18.95 -0.66
CA LEU A 825 14.85 -18.42 -0.99
C LEU A 825 14.84 -17.59 -2.28
N ALA A 826 15.86 -16.77 -2.50
CA ALA A 826 15.97 -15.99 -3.73
C ALA A 826 16.12 -16.88 -4.98
N GLU A 827 16.83 -18.01 -4.85
CA GLU A 827 17.00 -18.98 -5.94
C GLU A 827 15.73 -19.82 -6.15
N PHE A 828 15.06 -20.21 -5.07
CA PHE A 828 13.81 -20.96 -5.11
C PHE A 828 12.68 -20.16 -5.79
N ASP A 829 12.48 -18.90 -5.42
CA ASP A 829 11.49 -18.01 -6.06
C ASP A 829 11.76 -17.83 -7.56
N LYS A 830 13.03 -17.73 -7.98
CA LYS A 830 13.41 -17.69 -9.41
C LYS A 830 13.01 -18.97 -10.13
N LEU A 831 13.27 -20.13 -9.55
CA LEU A 831 12.93 -21.44 -10.14
C LEU A 831 11.42 -21.66 -10.22
N GLU A 832 10.65 -21.33 -9.19
CA GLU A 832 9.19 -21.44 -9.23
C GLU A 832 8.58 -20.56 -10.32
N ARG A 833 9.05 -19.31 -10.44
CA ARG A 833 8.60 -18.41 -11.51
C ARG A 833 8.90 -18.99 -12.90
N MET A 834 10.06 -19.61 -13.09
CA MET A 834 10.41 -20.28 -14.34
C MET A 834 9.53 -21.52 -14.61
N ALA A 835 9.26 -22.33 -13.59
CA ALA A 835 8.44 -23.53 -13.72
C ALA A 835 6.96 -23.21 -14.05
N ILE A 836 6.41 -22.14 -13.48
CA ILE A 836 5.08 -21.63 -13.84
C ILE A 836 5.05 -21.29 -15.33
N ILE A 837 6.07 -20.57 -15.83
CA ILE A 837 6.19 -20.19 -17.24
C ILE A 837 6.24 -21.42 -18.16
N GLU A 838 6.99 -22.47 -17.79
CA GLU A 838 7.09 -23.69 -18.61
C GLU A 838 5.80 -24.54 -18.60
N SER A 839 5.13 -24.63 -17.46
CA SER A 839 3.86 -25.36 -17.33
C SER A 839 2.73 -24.74 -18.17
N ASP A 840 2.72 -23.41 -18.27
CA ASP A 840 1.78 -22.62 -19.08
C ASP A 840 2.04 -22.68 -20.59
N VAL A 841 3.21 -23.19 -21.02
CA VAL A 841 3.57 -23.40 -22.43
C VAL A 841 3.33 -24.86 -22.83
N SER A 842 3.44 -25.80 -21.90
CA SER A 842 3.24 -27.24 -22.16
C SER A 842 1.77 -27.64 -22.31
N THR A 843 0.84 -26.88 -21.73
CA THR A 843 -0.62 -27.13 -21.82
C THR A 843 -1.26 -26.65 -23.12
N ASP A 844 -0.54 -25.91 -23.96
CA ASP A 844 -0.99 -25.44 -25.28
C ASP A 844 -0.45 -26.30 -26.46
N ILE A 845 0.21 -27.45 -26.19
CA ILE A 845 0.77 -28.35 -27.23
C ILE A 845 0.12 -29.76 -27.25
N GLU A 846 -0.93 -30.04 -26.46
CA GLU A 846 -1.73 -31.28 -26.61
C GLU A 846 -3.09 -31.10 -27.31
#